data_AF-A0A9W9C427-F1
#
_entry.id   AF-A0A9W9C427-F1
#
_cell.length_a   1.000
_cell.length_b   1.000
_cell.length_c   1.000
_cell.angle_alpha   90.00
_cell.angle_beta   90.00
_cell.angle_gamma   90.00
#
_symmetry.space_group_name_H-M   'P 1'
#
loop_
_entity.id
_entity.type
_entity.pdbx_description
1 polymer ?
#
loop_
_entity_poly.entity_id
_entity_poly.type
_entity_poly.pdbx_seq_one_letter_code
_entity_poly.pdbx_strand_id
1 'polypeptide(L)'
;MPSCEIELSTQIKEERFGSVTPGFTRDDSPETLTGDMDTGMLFDVSPAAKSTPGSSVSSDILSQLMKATDSNLTRPNTPCITTATDDDAISATEDCLNTCYDSDRTDFQGSPSPSVRKPEKVTKHTTGAISRHFKRQTQSNAIQPPVRRLNFGNRLKKHAAKKAKKSADAQSLEDLANIESAPSHNWDEDERELLCVLNRWYCHSDRAAELEIFSKVFNSITGLDIPSKRVRVQFENHLRLYGAEAYPVFGRVFSIPFGDPDGRYAEIRALIEAEAIALDLELQQREFEAVVRSGRAKFAKSPKTRRFYKSLVRRASQEAVWQENQDVAYKDATRTSMSVPTTSGAVRMPAEEDWEILTDVEECTASLNHHSATPVVECVEMPASASTRPHLTFRVWDAANRTKYVDGSFVAQTFVDWPRPFPEPIALDDPSQAGKILTVLHLSKQGDTPVYISTASSLLQAISYAMNMQRPQIAMIDLDTPSLQQQHKVHHAAEIFPWLKSQGLARWARYKGNGEYFVWAEIPNDAVLNTLDLEGLIRELDHDVDCNDLLSFDVFKPDTRTSALAGTLREKNVMLNTSTARALGKIAKMFGLNQENVTLEHLQDFVARLMDGWTITKPEMIDMHTMSSLATTFATSLGPHTRGYTLQQVMGAFIEGVDQGTRCIAHWSRSRSGSRRSRFRSA
;
A
#
# COMPACT_ATOMS: atom_id res chain seq x y z
N MET A 1 -31.77 45.31 36.69
CA MET A 1 -31.16 46.36 37.53
C MET A 1 -31.60 46.10 38.97
N PRO A 2 -30.73 45.94 39.98
CA PRO A 2 -29.24 46.00 40.04
C PRO A 2 -28.63 44.58 40.23
N SER A 3 -27.45 44.23 39.73
CA SER A 3 -26.06 44.65 40.08
C SER A 3 -25.61 44.15 41.45
N CYS A 4 -24.85 43.05 41.47
CA CYS A 4 -24.13 42.54 42.64
C CYS A 4 -22.71 42.21 42.20
N GLU A 5 -21.76 43.06 42.61
CA GLU A 5 -20.32 42.92 42.38
C GLU A 5 -19.74 41.88 43.35
N ILE A 6 -18.83 41.06 42.84
CA ILE A 6 -18.07 40.03 43.56
C ILE A 6 -16.66 40.58 43.77
N GLU A 7 -16.27 40.80 45.03
CA GLU A 7 -14.88 41.02 45.41
C GLU A 7 -14.17 39.67 45.65
N LEU A 8 -13.12 39.43 44.87
CA LEU A 8 -12.18 38.32 45.01
C LEU A 8 -11.08 38.69 46.01
N SER A 9 -10.96 37.91 47.09
CA SER A 9 -9.85 37.95 48.03
C SER A 9 -9.00 36.68 47.89
N THR A 10 -7.80 36.84 47.32
CA THR A 10 -6.75 35.81 47.27
C THR A 10 -5.76 36.02 48.43
N GLN A 11 -5.77 35.10 49.39
CA GLN A 11 -4.71 34.95 50.39
C GLN A 11 -3.59 34.06 49.83
N ILE A 12 -2.39 34.64 49.70
CA ILE A 12 -1.14 33.91 49.47
C ILE A 12 -0.56 33.59 50.85
N LYS A 13 -0.34 32.29 51.11
CA LYS A 13 0.35 31.79 52.30
C LYS A 13 1.80 31.50 51.93
N GLU A 14 2.71 32.28 52.51
CA GLU A 14 4.15 31.99 52.57
C GLU A 14 4.39 30.82 53.54
N GLU A 15 5.16 29.82 53.12
CA GLU A 15 5.93 28.98 54.04
C GLU A 15 7.38 28.89 53.57
N ARG A 16 8.28 28.97 54.55
CA ARG A 16 9.70 29.24 54.42
C ARG A 16 10.48 28.16 55.18
N PHE A 17 11.63 27.79 54.60
CA PHE A 17 12.84 27.19 55.18
C PHE A 17 12.94 25.69 55.47
N GLY A 18 14.02 25.12 54.90
CA GLY A 18 14.66 23.87 55.30
C GLY A 18 15.93 23.60 54.48
N SER A 19 17.03 24.27 54.81
CA SER A 19 18.36 24.09 54.22
C SER A 19 19.14 22.96 54.92
N VAL A 20 19.69 21.99 54.16
CA VAL A 20 20.78 21.11 54.65
C VAL A 20 21.71 20.68 53.51
N THR A 21 22.98 21.06 53.64
CA THR A 21 24.26 20.42 53.21
C THR A 21 25.34 21.05 54.11
N PRO A 22 26.57 20.50 54.34
CA PRO A 22 27.37 19.63 53.44
C PRO A 22 28.30 18.57 54.13
N GLY A 23 29.09 17.83 53.33
CA GLY A 23 30.44 17.32 53.70
C GLY A 23 30.73 15.84 53.38
N PHE A 24 31.59 15.54 52.38
CA PHE A 24 33.02 15.09 52.48
C PHE A 24 33.15 13.55 52.54
N THR A 25 33.87 12.76 51.70
CA THR A 25 35.26 12.70 51.16
C THR A 25 35.26 11.55 50.11
N ARG A 26 35.93 11.56 48.94
CA ARG A 26 37.35 11.57 48.51
C ARG A 26 38.11 10.21 48.60
N ASP A 27 38.66 9.83 47.44
CA ASP A 27 39.81 8.95 47.10
C ASP A 27 39.69 7.41 47.25
N ASP A 28 39.77 6.67 46.13
CA ASP A 28 40.99 5.93 45.73
C ASP A 28 40.78 5.07 44.45
N SER A 29 41.63 5.33 43.45
CA SER A 29 42.13 4.39 42.43
C SER A 29 43.58 4.06 42.85
N PRO A 30 44.19 2.88 42.54
CA PRO A 30 44.61 2.62 41.15
C PRO A 30 44.80 1.15 40.70
N GLU A 31 44.86 1.00 39.38
CA GLU A 31 45.76 0.21 38.51
C GLU A 31 46.09 -1.30 38.70
N THR A 32 46.40 -1.87 37.53
CA THR A 32 47.31 -2.98 37.16
C THR A 32 46.88 -4.44 37.40
N LEU A 33 46.71 -5.21 36.30
CA LEU A 33 47.71 -6.21 35.86
C LEU A 33 47.31 -6.95 34.56
N THR A 34 48.26 -6.94 33.64
CA THR A 34 48.50 -7.88 32.54
C THR A 34 48.76 -9.31 33.04
N GLY A 35 48.42 -10.33 32.24
CA GLY A 35 48.92 -11.69 32.45
C GLY A 35 48.33 -12.72 31.49
N ASP A 36 49.06 -13.01 30.41
CA ASP A 36 48.97 -14.25 29.63
C ASP A 36 49.10 -15.49 30.52
N MET A 37 48.49 -16.60 30.11
CA MET A 37 49.16 -17.87 29.78
C MET A 37 48.19 -19.05 29.80
N ASP A 38 48.34 -19.87 28.76
CA ASP A 38 47.82 -21.22 28.53
C ASP A 38 47.61 -22.09 29.78
N THR A 39 46.47 -22.79 29.83
CA THR A 39 46.45 -24.15 30.38
C THR A 39 45.35 -24.97 29.71
N GLY A 40 45.79 -25.92 28.88
CA GLY A 40 44.92 -26.93 28.29
C GLY A 40 44.33 -27.87 29.34
N MET A 41 43.06 -28.21 29.17
CA MET A 41 42.43 -29.36 29.80
C MET A 41 41.58 -30.06 28.74
N LEU A 42 42.10 -31.22 28.32
CA LEU A 42 41.34 -32.28 27.66
C LEU A 42 40.15 -32.68 28.53
N PHE A 43 38.95 -32.69 27.97
CA PHE A 43 37.90 -33.60 28.39
C PHE A 43 37.26 -34.24 27.16
N ASP A 44 37.56 -35.53 27.04
CA ASP A 44 36.94 -36.49 26.15
C ASP A 44 35.70 -37.06 26.88
N VAL A 45 34.49 -36.77 26.38
CA VAL A 45 33.26 -37.47 26.79
C VAL A 45 32.36 -37.65 25.56
N SER A 46 32.23 -38.91 25.15
CA SER A 46 31.32 -39.41 24.11
C SER A 46 29.82 -39.18 24.42
N PRO A 47 28.94 -39.23 23.40
CA PRO A 47 27.64 -38.59 23.43
C PRO A 47 26.52 -39.51 23.93
N ALA A 48 25.64 -38.96 24.79
CA ALA A 48 24.36 -39.56 25.14
C ALA A 48 23.26 -38.99 24.24
N ALA A 49 22.65 -39.87 23.44
CA ALA A 49 21.49 -39.61 22.62
C ALA A 49 20.30 -39.12 23.47
N LYS A 50 19.74 -37.97 23.11
CA LYS A 50 18.38 -37.57 23.51
C LYS A 50 17.57 -37.27 22.24
N SER A 51 16.57 -38.11 22.03
CA SER A 51 15.53 -38.00 21.03
C SER A 51 14.63 -36.79 21.29
N THR A 52 14.53 -35.89 20.33
CA THR A 52 13.57 -34.78 20.29
C THR A 52 12.39 -35.18 19.40
N PRO A 53 11.13 -34.79 19.70
CA PRO A 53 9.96 -35.23 18.94
C PRO A 53 9.87 -34.48 17.61
N GLY A 54 9.65 -35.23 16.54
CA GLY A 54 9.51 -34.72 15.17
C GLY A 54 8.32 -33.78 15.01
N SER A 55 8.61 -32.58 14.53
CA SER A 55 7.64 -31.67 13.91
C SER A 55 7.43 -32.14 12.46
N SER A 56 6.29 -32.77 12.17
CA SER A 56 5.91 -33.13 10.80
C SER A 56 5.21 -31.94 10.14
N VAL A 57 5.94 -31.17 9.33
CA VAL A 57 5.36 -30.21 8.40
C VAL A 57 5.39 -30.82 6.99
N SER A 58 4.25 -30.71 6.31
CA SER A 58 3.84 -31.44 5.11
C SER A 58 4.79 -31.30 3.91
N SER A 59 5.53 -32.37 3.60
CA SER A 59 6.20 -32.59 2.31
C SER A 59 5.23 -33.03 1.19
N ASP A 60 3.95 -33.23 1.53
CA ASP A 60 2.94 -33.82 0.63
C ASP A 60 2.38 -32.81 -0.39
N ILE A 61 2.27 -31.53 -0.03
CA ILE A 61 1.66 -30.53 -0.93
C ILE A 61 2.55 -30.24 -2.15
N LEU A 62 3.87 -30.12 -1.94
CA LEU A 62 4.84 -29.89 -3.02
C LEU A 62 5.03 -31.15 -3.89
N SER A 63 5.06 -32.33 -3.28
CA SER A 63 5.13 -33.60 -4.01
C SER A 63 3.90 -33.85 -4.88
N GLN A 64 2.71 -33.40 -4.42
CA GLN A 64 1.47 -33.47 -5.22
C GLN A 64 1.46 -32.43 -6.35
N LEU A 65 2.03 -31.24 -6.14
CA LEU A 65 2.17 -30.23 -7.20
C LEU A 65 3.10 -30.70 -8.33
N MET A 66 4.23 -31.33 -7.99
CA MET A 66 5.20 -31.82 -8.99
C MET A 66 4.71 -33.06 -9.75
N LYS A 67 3.92 -33.95 -9.11
CA LYS A 67 3.32 -35.09 -9.82
C LYS A 67 2.27 -34.68 -10.87
N ALA A 68 1.65 -33.51 -10.71
CA ALA A 68 0.67 -33.00 -11.67
C ALA A 68 1.33 -32.42 -12.94
N THR A 69 2.58 -31.93 -12.85
CA THR A 69 3.30 -31.35 -13.98
C THR A 69 3.93 -32.38 -14.92
N ASP A 70 4.31 -33.56 -14.41
CA ASP A 70 4.94 -34.62 -15.22
C ASP A 70 3.95 -35.35 -16.16
N SER A 71 2.64 -35.10 -16.02
CA SER A 71 1.59 -35.87 -16.70
C SER A 71 1.23 -35.36 -18.11
N ASN A 72 1.82 -34.27 -18.61
CA ASN A 72 1.35 -33.58 -19.84
C ASN A 72 2.33 -33.50 -21.02
N LEU A 73 3.41 -34.27 -21.03
CA LEU A 73 4.33 -34.31 -22.18
C LEU A 73 4.13 -35.58 -23.02
N THR A 74 3.23 -35.53 -24.01
CA THR A 74 3.42 -36.31 -25.24
C THR A 74 2.63 -35.77 -26.45
N ARG A 75 3.39 -35.57 -27.54
CA ARG A 75 3.03 -35.66 -28.99
C ARG A 75 2.74 -34.38 -29.81
N PRO A 76 3.01 -34.41 -31.15
CA PRO A 76 4.01 -33.54 -31.76
C PRO A 76 3.55 -32.72 -32.99
N ASN A 77 4.45 -31.83 -33.42
CA ASN A 77 4.52 -31.02 -34.66
C ASN A 77 4.02 -31.66 -35.96
N THR A 78 3.46 -30.88 -36.92
CA THR A 78 4.03 -30.48 -38.25
C THR A 78 3.04 -29.52 -39.03
N PRO A 79 3.34 -28.91 -40.23
CA PRO A 79 3.80 -27.51 -40.36
C PRO A 79 3.04 -26.59 -41.39
N CYS A 80 3.45 -25.29 -41.39
CA CYS A 80 3.72 -24.33 -42.49
C CYS A 80 2.77 -24.19 -43.72
N ILE A 81 2.41 -22.94 -44.09
CA ILE A 81 2.41 -22.38 -45.47
C ILE A 81 2.54 -20.83 -45.41
N THR A 82 3.39 -20.32 -46.30
CA THR A 82 3.77 -18.92 -46.64
C THR A 82 2.92 -18.32 -47.77
N THR A 83 2.78 -16.99 -47.85
CA THR A 83 2.83 -16.09 -49.05
C THR A 83 2.55 -14.63 -48.66
N ALA A 84 3.48 -13.66 -48.85
CA ALA A 84 3.68 -12.76 -50.02
C ALA A 84 2.79 -11.49 -49.97
N THR A 85 3.34 -10.31 -49.60
CA THR A 85 3.79 -9.16 -50.45
C THR A 85 2.67 -8.46 -51.23
N ASP A 86 2.49 -7.14 -51.02
CA ASP A 86 2.65 -6.11 -52.06
C ASP A 86 2.33 -4.68 -51.53
N ASP A 87 3.02 -3.73 -52.16
CA ASP A 87 3.23 -2.31 -51.88
C ASP A 87 2.15 -1.36 -52.50
N ASP A 88 2.40 -0.05 -52.31
CA ASP A 88 1.85 1.15 -52.99
C ASP A 88 0.60 1.82 -52.36
N ALA A 89 0.59 3.03 -51.77
CA ALA A 89 1.27 4.33 -51.91
C ALA A 89 0.62 5.36 -52.88
N ILE A 90 0.52 6.62 -52.38
CA ILE A 90 0.32 7.93 -53.08
C ILE A 90 -1.17 8.24 -53.41
N SER A 91 -1.78 9.40 -53.17
CA SER A 91 -1.34 10.80 -53.18
C SER A 91 -2.38 11.73 -52.53
N ALA A 92 -1.95 12.73 -51.75
CA ALA A 92 -2.74 13.93 -51.47
C ALA A 92 -1.80 15.14 -51.48
N THR A 93 -1.87 15.92 -52.55
CA THR A 93 -1.27 17.25 -52.75
C THR A 93 -2.31 18.31 -52.35
N GLU A 94 -1.96 19.21 -51.42
CA GLU A 94 -1.52 20.61 -51.68
C GLU A 94 -2.61 21.46 -52.37
N ASP A 95 -2.81 22.74 -52.12
CA ASP A 95 -2.27 23.72 -51.19
C ASP A 95 -3.10 25.00 -51.41
N CYS A 96 -2.77 26.02 -50.62
CA CYS A 96 -2.97 27.45 -50.88
C CYS A 96 -4.28 28.07 -50.38
N LEU A 97 -4.29 29.24 -49.76
CA LEU A 97 -3.27 30.16 -49.23
C LEU A 97 -4.10 31.32 -48.63
N ASN A 98 -3.55 31.98 -47.59
CA ASN A 98 -3.69 33.42 -47.33
C ASN A 98 -5.10 33.95 -46.93
N THR A 99 -5.29 34.92 -46.03
CA THR A 99 -4.39 35.94 -45.44
C THR A 99 -5.16 36.62 -44.31
N CYS A 100 -4.42 36.92 -43.25
CA CYS A 100 -4.40 38.16 -42.46
C CYS A 100 -5.68 38.89 -41.99
N TYR A 101 -5.56 39.32 -40.71
CA TYR A 101 -5.93 40.64 -40.18
C TYR A 101 -7.39 40.86 -39.76
N ASP A 102 -7.75 41.60 -38.71
CA ASP A 102 -7.21 41.94 -37.37
C ASP A 102 -8.37 42.71 -36.69
N SER A 103 -8.24 42.94 -35.38
CA SER A 103 -8.87 44.06 -34.64
C SER A 103 -10.33 43.92 -34.12
N ASP A 104 -10.38 43.77 -32.80
CA ASP A 104 -11.11 44.58 -31.80
C ASP A 104 -12.66 44.67 -31.78
N ARG A 105 -13.20 44.27 -30.60
CA ARG A 105 -14.08 45.06 -29.68
C ARG A 105 -15.24 45.84 -30.34
N THR A 106 -16.52 45.65 -30.02
CA THR A 106 -17.22 45.81 -28.72
C THR A 106 -18.71 45.43 -28.91
N ASP A 107 -19.37 45.05 -27.81
CA ASP A 107 -20.74 45.36 -27.35
C ASP A 107 -21.89 45.49 -28.37
N PHE A 108 -23.02 44.78 -28.15
CA PHE A 108 -24.39 45.36 -28.05
C PHE A 108 -25.47 44.28 -27.80
N GLN A 109 -26.45 44.65 -26.98
CA GLN A 109 -27.73 43.98 -26.74
C GLN A 109 -28.69 44.13 -27.95
N GLY A 110 -29.67 43.22 -28.09
CA GLY A 110 -30.99 43.58 -28.64
C GLY A 110 -31.64 42.65 -29.70
N SER A 111 -32.47 41.72 -29.20
CA SER A 111 -33.78 41.27 -29.76
C SER A 111 -33.84 40.60 -31.17
N PRO A 112 -35.01 40.13 -31.67
CA PRO A 112 -35.46 38.73 -31.54
C PRO A 112 -35.77 37.99 -32.87
N SER A 113 -35.65 36.64 -32.85
CA SER A 113 -36.35 35.62 -33.70
C SER A 113 -36.30 35.73 -35.24
N PRO A 114 -36.06 34.61 -35.98
CA PRO A 114 -37.13 33.62 -36.15
C PRO A 114 -36.70 32.15 -36.15
N SER A 115 -37.68 31.32 -35.84
CA SER A 115 -37.70 29.85 -35.87
C SER A 115 -37.12 29.24 -37.15
N VAL A 116 -36.22 28.26 -37.00
CA VAL A 116 -35.90 27.29 -38.04
C VAL A 116 -36.28 25.88 -37.57
N ARG A 117 -36.91 25.18 -38.51
CA ARG A 117 -37.76 23.99 -38.37
C ARG A 117 -36.96 22.74 -37.98
N LYS A 118 -37.61 21.87 -37.20
CA LYS A 118 -37.19 20.50 -36.91
C LYS A 118 -37.24 19.66 -38.20
N PRO A 119 -36.18 18.93 -38.59
CA PRO A 119 -36.33 17.82 -39.52
C PRO A 119 -36.87 16.57 -38.80
N GLU A 120 -37.84 15.96 -39.47
CA GLU A 120 -38.66 14.81 -39.07
C GLU A 120 -37.87 13.53 -38.79
N LYS A 121 -38.44 12.74 -37.87
CA LYS A 121 -38.04 11.36 -37.60
C LYS A 121 -38.39 10.50 -38.81
N VAL A 122 -37.38 10.03 -39.53
CA VAL A 122 -37.53 8.99 -40.54
C VAL A 122 -37.70 7.64 -39.84
N THR A 123 -38.92 7.13 -39.90
CA THR A 123 -39.32 5.76 -39.58
C THR A 123 -38.63 4.76 -40.51
N LYS A 124 -37.81 3.86 -39.95
CA LYS A 124 -37.28 2.71 -40.70
C LYS A 124 -38.33 1.60 -40.73
N HIS A 125 -38.70 1.23 -41.95
CA HIS A 125 -39.58 0.14 -42.31
C HIS A 125 -39.01 -1.23 -41.87
N THR A 126 -39.88 -2.01 -41.25
CA THR A 126 -39.75 -3.43 -40.97
C THR A 126 -40.13 -4.25 -42.21
N THR A 127 -39.17 -5.01 -42.72
CA THR A 127 -39.34 -6.21 -43.57
C THR A 127 -38.16 -7.12 -43.20
N GLY A 128 -38.24 -8.43 -42.98
CA GLY A 128 -39.32 -9.41 -42.97
C GLY A 128 -38.71 -10.73 -42.46
N ALA A 129 -39.41 -11.84 -42.74
CA ALA A 129 -39.01 -13.24 -42.55
C ALA A 129 -39.22 -13.86 -41.16
N ILE A 130 -40.43 -14.39 -41.01
CA ILE A 130 -40.89 -15.35 -40.01
C ILE A 130 -40.18 -16.69 -40.26
N SER A 131 -39.34 -17.14 -39.32
CA SER A 131 -38.90 -18.53 -39.22
C SER A 131 -39.78 -19.25 -38.20
N ARG A 132 -40.61 -20.18 -38.68
CA ARG A 132 -41.33 -21.15 -37.87
C ARG A 132 -40.44 -22.38 -37.73
N HIS A 133 -39.85 -22.60 -36.56
CA HIS A 133 -39.63 -23.92 -35.95
C HIS A 133 -38.72 -23.78 -34.72
N PHE A 134 -39.32 -23.86 -33.53
CA PHE A 134 -38.83 -24.56 -32.33
C PHE A 134 -39.75 -24.16 -31.16
N LYS A 135 -40.85 -24.89 -30.98
CA LYS A 135 -41.60 -24.83 -29.72
C LYS A 135 -40.83 -25.63 -28.68
N ARG A 136 -39.87 -24.99 -28.03
CA ARG A 136 -39.32 -25.48 -26.77
C ARG A 136 -40.33 -25.10 -25.69
N GLN A 137 -40.99 -26.09 -25.10
CA GLN A 137 -41.75 -25.89 -23.87
C GLN A 137 -40.75 -25.49 -22.77
N THR A 138 -40.53 -24.19 -22.60
CA THR A 138 -39.93 -23.63 -21.41
C THR A 138 -40.96 -23.76 -20.30
N GLN A 139 -40.78 -24.74 -19.43
CA GLN A 139 -41.40 -24.71 -18.11
C GLN A 139 -40.91 -23.44 -17.42
N SER A 140 -41.73 -22.40 -17.41
CA SER A 140 -41.50 -21.20 -16.62
C SER A 140 -41.72 -21.59 -15.16
N ASN A 141 -40.70 -22.20 -14.54
CA ASN A 141 -40.57 -22.14 -13.10
C ASN A 141 -40.47 -20.65 -12.78
N ALA A 142 -41.54 -20.07 -12.25
CA ALA A 142 -41.53 -18.70 -11.76
C ALA A 142 -40.48 -18.66 -10.65
N ILE A 143 -39.25 -18.27 -11.00
CA ILE A 143 -38.17 -18.06 -10.05
C ILE A 143 -38.66 -16.91 -9.17
N GLN A 144 -39.12 -17.24 -7.97
CA GLN A 144 -39.45 -16.23 -6.99
C GLN A 144 -38.20 -15.37 -6.79
N PRO A 145 -38.33 -14.03 -6.80
CA PRO A 145 -37.19 -13.17 -6.59
C PRO A 145 -36.54 -13.50 -5.24
N PRO A 146 -35.20 -13.50 -5.17
CA PRO A 146 -34.50 -13.90 -3.95
C PRO A 146 -34.86 -12.97 -2.79
N VAL A 147 -35.35 -13.56 -1.69
CA VAL A 147 -35.57 -12.87 -0.41
C VAL A 147 -34.22 -12.47 0.19
N ARG A 148 -34.08 -11.22 0.61
CA ARG A 148 -32.81 -10.68 1.12
C ARG A 148 -32.76 -10.76 2.64
N ARG A 149 -31.61 -11.21 3.15
CA ARG A 149 -31.28 -11.32 4.58
C ARG A 149 -29.98 -10.61 4.86
N LEU A 150 -29.97 -9.75 5.88
CA LEU A 150 -28.74 -9.09 6.36
C LEU A 150 -27.93 -10.07 7.21
N ASN A 151 -26.61 -10.10 7.05
CA ASN A 151 -25.74 -11.07 7.72
C ASN A 151 -25.01 -10.47 8.93
N PHE A 152 -25.75 -9.92 9.89
CA PHE A 152 -25.16 -9.36 11.12
C PHE A 152 -24.81 -10.43 12.18
N GLY A 153 -25.45 -11.60 12.14
CA GLY A 153 -25.32 -12.62 13.18
C GLY A 153 -23.90 -13.16 13.40
N ASN A 154 -23.05 -13.15 12.37
CA ASN A 154 -21.65 -13.57 12.49
C ASN A 154 -20.74 -12.49 13.10
N ARG A 155 -21.15 -11.21 13.08
CA ARG A 155 -20.36 -10.08 13.59
C ARG A 155 -20.51 -9.88 15.09
N LEU A 156 -21.73 -10.00 15.61
CA LEU A 156 -22.01 -9.88 17.04
C LEU A 156 -21.13 -10.83 17.87
N LYS A 157 -20.91 -12.06 17.37
CA LYS A 157 -20.03 -13.06 17.99
C LYS A 157 -18.55 -12.65 17.98
N LYS A 158 -18.09 -11.91 16.95
CA LYS A 158 -16.70 -11.46 16.83
C LYS A 158 -16.38 -10.25 17.72
N HIS A 159 -17.29 -9.28 17.79
CA HIS A 159 -17.09 -8.10 18.65
C HIS A 159 -17.12 -8.45 20.13
N ALA A 160 -17.97 -9.41 20.54
CA ALA A 160 -17.98 -9.92 21.91
C ALA A 160 -16.68 -10.64 22.29
N ALA A 161 -16.00 -11.29 21.33
CA ALA A 161 -14.80 -12.10 21.58
C ALA A 161 -13.47 -11.31 21.61
N LYS A 162 -13.44 -10.05 21.14
CA LYS A 162 -12.16 -9.31 20.93
C LYS A 162 -11.87 -8.16 21.92
N LYS A 163 -12.70 -7.88 22.93
CA LYS A 163 -12.33 -6.92 23.98
C LYS A 163 -11.41 -7.57 25.02
N ALA A 164 -10.13 -7.76 24.66
CA ALA A 164 -9.09 -7.97 25.65
C ALA A 164 -9.08 -6.77 26.61
N LYS A 165 -8.96 -7.02 27.92
CA LYS A 165 -8.92 -5.96 28.94
C LYS A 165 -7.69 -5.10 28.69
N LYS A 166 -7.86 -3.93 28.06
CA LYS A 166 -6.84 -2.88 28.01
C LYS A 166 -6.57 -2.39 29.45
N SER A 167 -5.36 -1.90 29.71
CA SER A 167 -5.06 -1.25 30.99
C SER A 167 -5.95 -0.01 31.16
N ALA A 168 -6.24 0.38 32.41
CA ALA A 168 -7.10 1.54 32.69
C ALA A 168 -6.60 2.83 32.02
N ASP A 169 -5.28 3.00 31.95
CA ASP A 169 -4.64 4.16 31.31
C ASP A 169 -4.73 4.12 29.78
N ALA A 170 -4.62 2.95 29.16
CA ALA A 170 -4.82 2.82 27.72
C ALA A 170 -6.29 3.09 27.35
N GLN A 171 -7.23 2.67 28.20
CA GLN A 171 -8.65 2.97 28.02
C GLN A 171 -8.93 4.47 28.16
N SER A 172 -8.35 5.16 29.14
CA SER A 172 -8.57 6.60 29.33
C SER A 172 -8.02 7.44 28.17
N LEU A 173 -6.85 7.07 27.61
CA LEU A 173 -6.29 7.73 26.43
C LEU A 173 -7.14 7.47 25.17
N GLU A 174 -7.65 6.25 25.01
CA GLU A 174 -8.57 5.93 23.90
C GLU A 174 -9.90 6.68 24.05
N ASP A 175 -10.43 6.80 25.26
CA ASP A 175 -11.65 7.56 25.54
C ASP A 175 -11.44 9.07 25.24
N LEU A 176 -10.29 9.65 25.60
CA LEU A 176 -9.93 11.02 25.21
C LEU A 176 -9.79 11.20 23.70
N ALA A 177 -9.13 10.26 23.01
CA ALA A 177 -9.01 10.29 21.55
C ALA A 177 -10.37 10.17 20.86
N ASN A 178 -11.29 9.38 21.42
CA ASN A 178 -12.65 9.21 20.94
C ASN A 178 -13.50 10.48 21.13
N ILE A 179 -13.23 11.27 22.17
CA ILE A 179 -13.86 12.59 22.39
C ILE A 179 -13.44 13.56 21.28
N GLU A 180 -12.15 13.58 20.90
CA GLU A 180 -11.65 14.47 19.85
C GLU A 180 -12.03 14.00 18.45
N SER A 181 -11.94 12.70 18.19
CA SER A 181 -12.24 12.12 16.89
C SER A 181 -12.74 10.68 17.01
N ALA A 182 -14.03 10.47 16.78
CA ALA A 182 -14.58 9.11 16.74
C ALA A 182 -13.80 8.23 15.71
N PRO A 183 -13.51 6.96 16.00
CA PRO A 183 -12.71 6.09 15.12
C PRO A 183 -13.33 5.97 13.72
N SER A 184 -12.54 5.99 12.64
CA SER A 184 -13.13 5.88 11.29
C SER A 184 -13.88 4.56 11.12
N HIS A 185 -15.17 4.62 10.75
CA HIS A 185 -15.97 3.43 10.49
C HIS A 185 -15.91 3.03 9.01
N ASN A 186 -15.59 1.76 8.74
CA ASN A 186 -15.61 1.21 7.38
C ASN A 186 -16.99 0.61 7.09
N TRP A 187 -17.83 1.38 6.41
CA TRP A 187 -19.20 0.97 6.09
C TRP A 187 -19.24 -0.22 5.13
N ASP A 188 -19.91 -1.30 5.49
CA ASP A 188 -20.11 -2.43 4.58
C ASP A 188 -21.37 -2.26 3.69
N GLU A 189 -21.72 -3.27 2.89
CA GLU A 189 -22.89 -3.22 2.02
C GLU A 189 -24.21 -3.43 2.79
N ASP A 190 -24.25 -4.34 3.76
CA ASP A 190 -25.43 -4.67 4.58
C ASP A 190 -25.86 -3.49 5.48
N GLU A 191 -24.90 -2.78 6.07
CA GLU A 191 -25.10 -1.56 6.85
C GLU A 191 -25.69 -0.44 5.98
N ARG A 192 -25.18 -0.27 4.75
CA ARG A 192 -25.70 0.73 3.80
C ARG A 192 -27.10 0.36 3.32
N GLU A 193 -27.37 -0.93 3.14
CA GLU A 193 -28.70 -1.45 2.79
C GLU A 193 -29.71 -1.18 3.90
N LEU A 194 -29.37 -1.50 5.15
CA LEU A 194 -30.18 -1.21 6.33
C LEU A 194 -30.51 0.29 6.45
N LEU A 195 -29.53 1.17 6.25
CA LEU A 195 -29.76 2.62 6.27
C LEU A 195 -30.70 3.08 5.16
N CYS A 196 -30.61 2.49 3.97
CA CYS A 196 -31.51 2.79 2.86
C CYS A 196 -32.94 2.34 3.17
N VAL A 197 -33.13 1.17 3.78
CA VAL A 197 -34.46 0.67 4.19
C VAL A 197 -35.06 1.57 5.28
N LEU A 198 -34.30 1.88 6.34
CA LEU A 198 -34.73 2.78 7.42
C LEU A 198 -35.24 4.13 6.86
N ASN A 199 -34.43 4.79 6.03
CA ASN A 199 -34.77 6.11 5.51
C ASN A 199 -35.87 6.11 4.44
N ARG A 200 -36.17 4.96 3.82
CA ARG A 200 -37.18 4.86 2.78
C ARG A 200 -38.57 4.58 3.35
N TRP A 201 -38.69 3.65 4.30
CA TRP A 201 -40.00 3.19 4.79
C TRP A 201 -40.44 3.75 6.13
N TYR A 202 -39.55 4.37 6.90
CA TYR A 202 -39.91 4.87 8.23
C TYR A 202 -39.73 6.38 8.34
N CYS A 203 -40.49 6.97 9.25
CA CYS A 203 -40.41 8.38 9.62
C CYS A 203 -40.74 8.58 11.10
N HIS A 204 -40.53 9.81 11.55
CA HIS A 204 -41.01 10.29 12.83
C HIS A 204 -41.55 11.71 12.65
N SER A 205 -42.44 12.15 13.55
CA SER A 205 -43.09 13.47 13.49
C SER A 205 -42.08 14.63 13.47
N ASP A 206 -40.99 14.48 14.22
CA ASP A 206 -39.84 15.39 14.20
C ASP A 206 -38.66 14.77 13.47
N ARG A 207 -38.08 15.51 12.51
CA ARG A 207 -36.93 15.09 11.70
C ARG A 207 -35.65 14.95 12.53
N ALA A 208 -35.45 15.77 13.57
CA ALA A 208 -34.27 15.65 14.41
C ALA A 208 -34.35 14.35 15.23
N ALA A 209 -35.50 14.11 15.89
CA ALA A 209 -35.79 12.86 16.57
C ALA A 209 -35.73 11.64 15.63
N GLU A 210 -36.24 11.73 14.39
CA GLU A 210 -36.17 10.66 13.38
C GLU A 210 -34.73 10.14 13.20
N LEU A 211 -33.78 11.06 13.07
CA LEU A 211 -32.39 10.73 12.81
C LEU A 211 -31.70 10.11 14.04
N GLU A 212 -32.09 10.52 15.24
CA GLU A 212 -31.62 9.90 16.48
C GLU A 212 -32.19 8.50 16.65
N ILE A 213 -33.49 8.31 16.41
CA ILE A 213 -34.17 7.01 16.45
C ILE A 213 -33.53 6.05 15.44
N PHE A 214 -33.31 6.50 14.19
CA PHE A 214 -32.67 5.67 13.17
C PHE A 214 -31.27 5.23 13.59
N SER A 215 -30.52 6.09 14.26
CA SER A 215 -29.17 5.76 14.72
C SER A 215 -29.21 4.74 15.87
N LYS A 216 -30.16 4.88 16.80
CA LYS A 216 -30.37 3.90 17.89
C LYS A 216 -30.76 2.53 17.36
N VAL A 217 -31.75 2.47 16.46
CA VAL A 217 -32.20 1.22 15.83
C VAL A 217 -31.07 0.59 15.01
N PHE A 218 -30.35 1.39 14.20
CA PHE A 218 -29.20 0.92 13.43
C PHE A 218 -28.11 0.31 14.31
N ASN A 219 -27.71 1.01 15.37
CA ASN A 219 -26.68 0.56 16.30
C ASN A 219 -27.10 -0.73 17.02
N SER A 220 -28.38 -0.84 17.40
CA SER A 220 -28.89 -2.04 18.07
C SER A 220 -28.89 -3.27 17.16
N ILE A 221 -29.34 -3.12 15.90
CA ILE A 221 -29.33 -4.22 14.91
C ILE A 221 -27.89 -4.66 14.58
N THR A 222 -26.98 -3.71 14.40
CA THR A 222 -25.61 -3.98 13.94
C THR A 222 -24.65 -4.35 15.09
N GLY A 223 -25.01 -4.05 16.33
CA GLY A 223 -24.13 -4.15 17.51
C GLY A 223 -22.98 -3.14 17.48
N LEU A 224 -23.12 -2.07 16.71
CA LEU A 224 -22.14 -0.99 16.60
C LEU A 224 -22.55 0.18 17.50
N ASP A 225 -21.59 1.03 17.83
CA ASP A 225 -21.82 2.25 18.61
C ASP A 225 -21.41 3.48 17.78
N ILE A 226 -22.11 3.70 16.67
CA ILE A 226 -21.81 4.81 15.75
C ILE A 226 -22.58 6.06 16.17
N PRO A 227 -21.92 7.22 16.32
CA PRO A 227 -22.60 8.48 16.64
C PRO A 227 -23.67 8.85 15.59
N SER A 228 -24.82 9.34 16.03
CA SER A 228 -25.97 9.66 15.15
C SER A 228 -25.62 10.62 14.01
N LYS A 229 -24.71 11.57 14.26
CA LYS A 229 -24.20 12.50 13.24
C LYS A 229 -23.54 11.75 12.07
N ARG A 230 -22.82 10.66 12.32
CA ARG A 230 -22.14 9.87 11.29
C ARG A 230 -23.10 9.00 10.50
N VAL A 231 -24.04 8.33 11.16
CA VAL A 231 -25.12 7.59 10.51
C VAL A 231 -25.88 8.52 9.54
N ARG A 232 -26.25 9.71 10.00
CA ARG A 232 -26.88 10.75 9.17
C ARG A 232 -26.01 11.18 7.99
N VAL A 233 -24.74 11.49 8.23
CA VAL A 233 -23.81 11.93 7.16
C VAL A 233 -23.63 10.82 6.12
N GLN A 234 -23.57 9.56 6.54
CA GLN A 234 -23.46 8.44 5.63
C GLN A 234 -24.66 8.34 4.69
N PHE A 235 -25.88 8.47 5.22
CA PHE A 235 -27.06 8.43 4.35
C PHE A 235 -27.17 9.69 3.48
N GLU A 236 -27.18 10.88 4.08
CA GLU A 236 -27.52 12.14 3.38
C GLU A 236 -26.38 12.63 2.46
N ASN A 237 -25.14 12.63 2.97
CA ASN A 237 -23.99 13.20 2.26
C ASN A 237 -23.20 12.16 1.44
N HIS A 238 -23.51 10.87 1.62
CA HIS A 238 -22.86 9.80 0.88
C HIS A 238 -23.85 9.06 -0.01
N LEU A 239 -24.68 8.18 0.55
CA LEU A 239 -25.55 7.30 -0.24
C LEU A 239 -26.50 8.11 -1.15
N ARG A 240 -27.24 9.05 -0.57
CA ARG A 240 -28.17 9.91 -1.32
C ARG A 240 -27.45 10.85 -2.28
N LEU A 241 -26.38 11.50 -1.83
CA LEU A 241 -25.66 12.48 -2.65
C LEU A 241 -25.07 11.87 -3.93
N TYR A 242 -24.44 10.70 -3.83
CA TYR A 242 -23.81 10.02 -4.96
C TYR A 242 -24.78 9.12 -5.74
N GLY A 243 -25.81 8.58 -5.10
CA GLY A 243 -26.93 7.87 -5.76
C GLY A 243 -26.60 6.48 -6.32
N ALA A 244 -27.54 5.93 -7.08
CA ALA A 244 -27.55 4.52 -7.52
C ALA A 244 -26.37 4.11 -8.42
N GLU A 245 -25.88 5.01 -9.29
CA GLU A 245 -24.74 4.71 -10.16
C GLU A 245 -23.45 4.47 -9.35
N ALA A 246 -23.28 5.17 -8.22
CA ALA A 246 -22.10 5.07 -7.37
C ALA A 246 -22.26 4.02 -6.26
N TYR A 247 -23.48 3.81 -5.78
CA TYR A 247 -23.82 2.85 -4.74
C TYR A 247 -24.94 1.92 -5.25
N PRO A 248 -24.60 0.75 -5.82
CA PRO A 248 -25.59 -0.20 -6.34
C PRO A 248 -26.64 -0.57 -5.31
N VAL A 249 -26.26 -0.71 -4.03
CA VAL A 249 -27.18 -0.95 -2.90
C VAL A 249 -28.30 0.10 -2.80
N PHE A 250 -27.99 1.37 -3.01
CA PHE A 250 -28.98 2.44 -3.03
C PHE A 250 -29.94 2.24 -4.20
N GLY A 251 -29.41 1.92 -5.38
CA GLY A 251 -30.22 1.61 -6.56
C GLY A 251 -31.15 0.41 -6.34
N ARG A 252 -30.63 -0.69 -5.76
CA ARG A 252 -31.41 -1.89 -5.47
C ARG A 252 -32.58 -1.58 -4.56
N VAL A 253 -32.33 -0.94 -3.41
CA VAL A 253 -33.39 -0.62 -2.44
C VAL A 253 -34.45 0.28 -3.07
N PHE A 254 -34.05 1.37 -3.74
CA PHE A 254 -34.99 2.34 -4.31
C PHE A 254 -35.64 1.92 -5.64
N SER A 255 -35.21 0.81 -6.24
CA SER A 255 -35.83 0.26 -7.46
C SER A 255 -37.08 -0.58 -7.20
N ILE A 256 -37.27 -1.07 -5.97
CA ILE A 256 -38.44 -1.88 -5.59
C ILE A 256 -39.67 -0.97 -5.44
N PRO A 257 -40.88 -1.36 -5.88
CA PRO A 257 -42.09 -0.59 -5.60
C PRO A 257 -42.27 -0.32 -4.11
N PHE A 258 -42.76 0.86 -3.72
CA PHE A 258 -42.83 1.27 -2.31
C PHE A 258 -43.63 0.29 -1.43
N GLY A 259 -44.70 -0.31 -1.95
CA GLY A 259 -45.48 -1.33 -1.22
C GLY A 259 -44.75 -2.66 -0.99
N ASP A 260 -43.57 -2.87 -1.60
CA ASP A 260 -42.80 -4.11 -1.56
C ASP A 260 -43.67 -5.38 -1.77
N PRO A 261 -44.38 -5.50 -2.91
CA PRO A 261 -45.36 -6.56 -3.13
C PRO A 261 -44.74 -7.97 -3.12
N ASP A 262 -43.46 -8.07 -3.48
CA ASP A 262 -42.68 -9.31 -3.47
C ASP A 262 -42.11 -9.64 -2.07
N GLY A 263 -42.26 -8.75 -1.08
CA GLY A 263 -41.73 -8.93 0.26
C GLY A 263 -40.20 -9.03 0.34
N ARG A 264 -39.47 -8.41 -0.60
CA ARG A 264 -37.99 -8.56 -0.68
C ARG A 264 -37.29 -7.98 0.54
N TYR A 265 -37.87 -6.94 1.13
CA TYR A 265 -37.36 -6.24 2.31
C TYR A 265 -38.24 -6.46 3.55
N ALA A 266 -39.22 -7.37 3.48
CA ALA A 266 -40.15 -7.65 4.60
C ALA A 266 -39.41 -8.14 5.85
N GLU A 267 -38.42 -9.01 5.70
CA GLU A 267 -37.64 -9.50 6.84
C GLU A 267 -36.81 -8.40 7.51
N ILE A 268 -36.22 -7.48 6.72
CA ILE A 268 -35.45 -6.34 7.25
C ILE A 268 -36.37 -5.34 7.95
N ARG A 269 -37.57 -5.09 7.40
CA ARG A 269 -38.59 -4.24 8.03
C ARG A 269 -39.08 -4.83 9.35
N ALA A 270 -39.38 -6.12 9.38
CA ALA A 270 -39.77 -6.82 10.62
C ALA A 270 -38.68 -6.73 11.69
N LEU A 271 -37.40 -6.84 11.30
CA LEU A 271 -36.26 -6.67 12.21
C LEU A 271 -36.17 -5.24 12.77
N ILE A 272 -36.35 -4.22 11.91
CA ILE A 272 -36.38 -2.80 12.32
C ILE A 272 -37.51 -2.54 13.32
N GLU A 273 -38.71 -3.04 13.03
CA GLU A 273 -39.88 -2.86 13.89
C GLU A 273 -39.73 -3.58 15.23
N ALA A 274 -39.24 -4.82 15.22
CA ALA A 274 -38.97 -5.57 16.44
C ALA A 274 -37.96 -4.85 17.33
N GLU A 275 -36.90 -4.30 16.74
CA GLU A 275 -35.86 -3.59 17.49
C GLU A 275 -36.33 -2.22 18.00
N ALA A 276 -37.13 -1.50 17.21
CA ALA A 276 -37.74 -0.25 17.66
C ALA A 276 -38.68 -0.48 18.86
N ILE A 277 -39.47 -1.55 18.84
CA ILE A 277 -40.33 -1.97 19.96
C ILE A 277 -39.48 -2.34 21.18
N ALA A 278 -38.41 -3.12 20.99
CA ALA A 278 -37.52 -3.53 22.08
C ALA A 278 -36.84 -2.34 22.79
N LEU A 279 -36.57 -1.26 22.04
CA LEU A 279 -35.97 -0.03 22.55
C LEU A 279 -37.00 1.00 23.07
N ASP A 280 -38.29 0.68 23.04
CA ASP A 280 -39.39 1.61 23.36
C ASP A 280 -39.32 2.92 22.54
N LEU A 281 -39.04 2.79 21.23
CA LEU A 281 -38.94 3.92 20.30
C LEU A 281 -40.18 3.96 19.41
N GLU A 282 -40.85 5.12 19.36
CA GLU A 282 -41.95 5.34 18.43
C GLU A 282 -41.39 5.49 17.00
N LEU A 283 -41.57 4.46 16.17
CA LEU A 283 -41.15 4.46 14.78
C LEU A 283 -42.38 4.25 13.89
N GLN A 284 -42.71 5.22 13.04
CA GLN A 284 -43.90 5.17 12.19
C GLN A 284 -43.52 4.73 10.78
N GLN A 285 -44.26 3.75 10.24
CA GLN A 285 -44.11 3.38 8.83
C GLN A 285 -44.74 4.47 7.96
N ARG A 286 -44.03 4.88 6.90
CA ARG A 286 -44.52 5.84 5.91
C ARG A 286 -45.64 5.22 5.08
N GLU A 287 -46.72 5.96 4.89
CA GLU A 287 -47.82 5.56 3.98
C GLU A 287 -47.48 5.83 2.51
N PHE A 288 -46.60 6.80 2.25
CA PHE A 288 -46.23 7.23 0.90
C PHE A 288 -44.72 7.35 0.74
N GLU A 289 -44.25 7.12 -0.48
CA GLU A 289 -42.83 7.24 -0.82
C GLU A 289 -42.37 8.71 -0.75
N ALA A 290 -41.35 8.97 0.08
CA ALA A 290 -40.72 10.27 0.13
C ALA A 290 -39.96 10.56 -1.18
N VAL A 291 -40.08 11.79 -1.70
CA VAL A 291 -39.35 12.20 -2.91
C VAL A 291 -37.85 12.35 -2.60
N VAL A 292 -37.07 11.30 -2.82
CA VAL A 292 -35.63 11.30 -2.59
C VAL A 292 -34.89 11.75 -3.86
N ARG A 293 -34.49 13.02 -3.90
CA ARG A 293 -33.52 13.51 -4.91
C ARG A 293 -32.14 12.93 -4.62
N SER A 294 -31.66 12.01 -5.45
CA SER A 294 -30.35 11.35 -5.35
C SER A 294 -29.44 11.69 -6.54
N GLY A 295 -28.15 11.33 -6.46
CA GLY A 295 -27.20 11.46 -7.58
C GLY A 295 -26.77 12.89 -7.92
N ARG A 296 -27.02 13.86 -7.03
CA ARG A 296 -26.64 15.27 -7.24
C ARG A 296 -25.12 15.48 -7.36
N ALA A 297 -24.31 14.53 -6.88
CA ALA A 297 -22.86 14.55 -7.01
C ALA A 297 -22.39 14.62 -8.48
N LYS A 298 -23.13 13.99 -9.40
CA LYS A 298 -22.87 14.01 -10.85
C LYS A 298 -22.83 15.43 -11.41
N PHE A 299 -23.73 16.28 -10.91
CA PHE A 299 -23.92 17.68 -11.33
C PHE A 299 -23.39 18.68 -10.30
N ALA A 300 -22.61 18.25 -9.32
CA ALA A 300 -22.09 19.13 -8.28
C ALA A 300 -21.20 20.21 -8.90
N LYS A 301 -21.33 21.47 -8.42
CA LYS A 301 -20.45 22.58 -8.87
C LYS A 301 -18.98 22.30 -8.60
N SER A 302 -18.68 21.62 -7.48
CA SER A 302 -17.33 21.23 -7.08
C SER A 302 -16.71 20.18 -8.02
N PRO A 303 -15.58 20.49 -8.70
CA PRO A 303 -14.86 19.50 -9.50
C PRO A 303 -14.39 18.30 -8.69
N LYS A 304 -14.06 18.49 -7.41
CA LYS A 304 -13.65 17.41 -6.49
C LYS A 304 -14.77 16.39 -6.32
N THR A 305 -15.98 16.85 -6.04
CA THR A 305 -17.17 15.99 -5.87
C THR A 305 -17.47 15.22 -7.15
N ARG A 306 -17.38 15.86 -8.33
CA ARG A 306 -17.59 15.18 -9.62
C ARG A 306 -16.52 14.12 -9.92
N ARG A 307 -15.24 14.41 -9.64
CA ARG A 307 -14.16 13.41 -9.81
C ARG A 307 -14.34 12.22 -8.88
N PHE A 308 -14.68 12.49 -7.62
CA PHE A 308 -14.93 11.43 -6.65
C PHE A 308 -16.15 10.59 -7.03
N TYR A 309 -17.25 11.21 -7.50
CA TYR A 309 -18.39 10.51 -8.10
C TYR A 309 -17.96 9.59 -9.24
N LYS A 310 -17.22 10.09 -10.24
CA LYS A 310 -16.73 9.26 -11.36
C LYS A 310 -15.87 8.09 -10.89
N SER A 311 -15.05 8.29 -9.86
CA SER A 311 -14.23 7.23 -9.26
C SER A 311 -15.10 6.15 -8.61
N LEU A 312 -16.14 6.53 -7.86
CA LEU A 312 -17.08 5.60 -7.25
C LEU A 312 -17.88 4.82 -8.31
N VAL A 313 -18.41 5.50 -9.33
CA VAL A 313 -19.12 4.84 -10.44
C VAL A 313 -18.23 3.84 -11.16
N ARG A 314 -16.96 4.20 -11.44
CA ARG A 314 -15.99 3.28 -12.05
C ARG A 314 -15.71 2.06 -11.16
N ARG A 315 -15.64 2.25 -9.84
CA ARG A 315 -15.45 1.15 -8.90
C ARG A 315 -16.66 0.22 -8.89
N ALA A 316 -17.87 0.78 -8.78
CA ALA A 316 -19.12 0.03 -8.82
C ALA A 316 -19.27 -0.76 -10.13
N SER A 317 -18.89 -0.18 -11.28
CA SER A 317 -18.93 -0.91 -12.56
C SER A 317 -17.90 -2.03 -12.63
N GLN A 318 -16.68 -1.82 -12.10
CA GLN A 318 -15.64 -2.85 -12.05
C GLN A 318 -16.03 -4.01 -11.12
N GLU A 319 -16.69 -3.69 -10.01
CA GLU A 319 -17.21 -4.68 -9.07
C GLU A 319 -18.37 -5.49 -9.68
N ALA A 320 -19.28 -4.85 -10.42
CA ALA A 320 -20.35 -5.54 -11.13
C ALA A 320 -19.81 -6.54 -12.17
N VAL A 321 -18.83 -6.13 -12.98
CA VAL A 321 -18.16 -7.04 -13.94
C VAL A 321 -17.45 -8.19 -13.23
N TRP A 322 -16.84 -7.91 -12.07
CA TRP A 322 -16.17 -8.95 -11.30
C TRP A 322 -17.15 -9.95 -10.68
N GLN A 323 -18.27 -9.50 -10.14
CA GLN A 323 -19.35 -10.37 -9.65
C GLN A 323 -19.93 -11.23 -10.79
N GLU A 324 -20.14 -10.64 -11.97
CA GLU A 324 -20.59 -11.37 -13.16
C GLU A 324 -19.60 -12.47 -13.56
N ASN A 325 -18.30 -12.16 -13.58
CA ASN A 325 -17.26 -13.15 -13.86
C ASN A 325 -17.18 -14.25 -12.80
N GLN A 326 -17.38 -13.93 -11.52
CA GLN A 326 -17.44 -14.93 -10.45
C GLN A 326 -18.66 -15.85 -10.62
N ASP A 327 -19.82 -15.30 -10.96
CA ASP A 327 -21.03 -16.09 -11.18
C ASP A 327 -20.89 -17.02 -12.38
N VAL A 328 -20.22 -16.56 -13.45
CA VAL A 328 -19.89 -17.40 -14.62
C VAL A 328 -18.92 -18.51 -14.21
N ALA A 329 -17.84 -18.18 -13.52
CA ALA A 329 -16.87 -19.18 -13.04
C ALA A 329 -17.51 -20.21 -12.09
N TYR A 330 -18.41 -19.78 -11.20
CA TYR A 330 -19.13 -20.66 -10.29
C TYR A 330 -20.11 -21.58 -11.05
N LYS A 331 -20.83 -21.05 -12.05
CA LYS A 331 -21.73 -21.84 -12.91
C LYS A 331 -20.96 -22.85 -13.77
N ASP A 332 -19.77 -22.50 -14.22
CA ASP A 332 -18.92 -23.42 -14.99
C ASP A 332 -18.28 -24.49 -14.10
N ALA A 333 -17.89 -24.14 -12.87
CA ALA A 333 -17.40 -25.09 -11.87
C ALA A 333 -18.50 -26.10 -11.48
N THR A 334 -19.74 -25.65 -11.25
CA THR A 334 -20.88 -26.53 -10.94
C THR A 334 -21.31 -27.39 -12.12
N ARG A 335 -21.08 -26.96 -13.37
CA ARG A 335 -21.29 -27.79 -14.56
C ARG A 335 -20.22 -28.87 -14.74
N THR A 336 -19.00 -28.60 -14.30
CA THR A 336 -17.86 -29.52 -14.48
C THR A 336 -17.71 -30.50 -13.31
N SER A 337 -18.33 -30.25 -12.15
CA SER A 337 -18.18 -31.08 -10.94
C SER A 337 -19.06 -32.34 -10.89
N MET A 338 -19.44 -32.92 -12.02
CA MET A 338 -19.92 -34.31 -12.01
C MET A 338 -18.71 -35.24 -12.14
N SER A 339 -18.37 -35.94 -11.04
CA SER A 339 -17.54 -37.17 -10.96
C SER A 339 -16.06 -37.13 -10.51
N VAL A 340 -15.69 -36.37 -9.46
CA VAL A 340 -14.46 -36.71 -8.69
C VAL A 340 -14.70 -36.55 -7.18
N PRO A 341 -14.34 -37.53 -6.32
CA PRO A 341 -14.46 -37.39 -4.87
C PRO A 341 -13.33 -36.49 -4.34
N THR A 342 -13.67 -35.27 -3.96
CA THR A 342 -12.70 -34.28 -3.45
C THR A 342 -12.60 -34.33 -1.93
N THR A 343 -11.48 -34.84 -1.42
CA THR A 343 -10.97 -34.52 -0.07
C THR A 343 -10.14 -33.24 -0.17
N SER A 344 -10.64 -32.08 0.31
CA SER A 344 -9.77 -30.95 0.63
C SER A 344 -10.41 -29.90 1.54
N GLY A 345 -9.65 -29.48 2.55
CA GLY A 345 -9.93 -28.33 3.41
C GLY A 345 -9.61 -27.03 2.68
N ALA A 346 -10.63 -26.20 2.46
CA ALA A 346 -10.48 -24.91 1.80
C ALA A 346 -9.79 -23.89 2.73
N VAL A 347 -8.67 -23.34 2.25
CA VAL A 347 -8.02 -22.18 2.85
C VAL A 347 -8.93 -20.96 2.64
N ARG A 348 -9.42 -20.38 3.72
CA ARG A 348 -10.33 -19.23 3.71
C ARG A 348 -9.51 -17.93 3.78
N MET A 349 -9.70 -17.04 2.81
CA MET A 349 -9.11 -15.69 2.83
C MET A 349 -9.69 -14.86 4.00
N PRO A 350 -8.86 -14.14 4.78
CA PRO A 350 -9.34 -13.27 5.86
C PRO A 350 -9.94 -11.96 5.32
N ALA A 351 -10.74 -11.30 6.17
CA ALA A 351 -11.38 -10.01 5.89
C ALA A 351 -10.38 -8.84 5.93
N GLU A 352 -10.73 -7.73 5.27
CA GLU A 352 -9.87 -6.57 4.94
C GLU A 352 -9.24 -5.79 6.13
N GLU A 353 -9.42 -6.18 7.40
CA GLU A 353 -9.17 -5.28 8.55
C GLU A 353 -7.85 -5.49 9.31
N ASP A 354 -7.12 -6.59 9.11
CA ASP A 354 -5.92 -6.93 9.93
C ASP A 354 -4.56 -6.63 9.25
N TRP A 355 -4.48 -5.72 8.28
CA TRP A 355 -3.23 -5.44 7.56
C TRP A 355 -2.39 -4.35 8.25
N GLU A 356 -1.27 -4.73 8.87
CA GLU A 356 -0.16 -3.80 9.15
C GLU A 356 0.39 -3.28 7.81
N ILE A 357 -0.07 -2.09 7.45
CA ILE A 357 0.15 -1.48 6.14
C ILE A 357 1.64 -1.17 6.00
N LEU A 358 2.31 -1.89 5.10
CA LEU A 358 3.50 -1.39 4.41
C LEU A 358 3.08 -0.16 3.59
N THR A 359 3.04 1.00 4.25
CA THR A 359 2.85 2.26 3.54
C THR A 359 4.16 2.60 2.86
N ASP A 360 4.18 2.34 1.55
CA ASP A 360 5.17 2.94 0.67
C ASP A 360 5.10 4.46 0.86
N VAL A 361 6.26 5.07 1.08
CA VAL A 361 6.43 6.50 1.44
C VAL A 361 6.21 7.41 0.22
N GLU A 362 5.73 6.85 -0.88
CA GLU A 362 5.81 7.42 -2.22
C GLU A 362 4.42 7.43 -2.90
N GLU A 363 3.63 8.45 -2.56
CA GLU A 363 2.29 8.66 -3.10
C GLU A 363 2.31 9.36 -4.48
N CYS A 364 1.43 8.90 -5.38
CA CYS A 364 1.09 9.43 -6.71
C CYS A 364 2.19 9.54 -7.81
N THR A 365 2.40 8.45 -8.56
CA THR A 365 2.66 8.58 -10.00
C THR A 365 1.31 8.61 -10.71
N ALA A 366 1.15 9.58 -11.62
CA ALA A 366 -0.05 9.74 -12.42
C ALA A 366 -0.28 8.48 -13.25
N SER A 367 -1.49 7.92 -13.19
CA SER A 367 -1.92 6.93 -14.17
C SER A 367 -1.89 7.60 -15.54
N LEU A 368 -0.90 7.25 -16.36
CA LEU A 368 -0.90 7.48 -17.81
C LEU A 368 -2.18 6.84 -18.36
N ASN A 369 -3.16 7.68 -18.70
CA ASN A 369 -4.22 7.29 -19.61
C ASN A 369 -4.12 8.20 -20.83
N HIS A 370 -3.67 7.61 -21.93
CA HIS A 370 -3.89 8.09 -23.28
C HIS A 370 -5.39 8.23 -23.56
N HIS A 371 -5.69 9.14 -24.50
CA HIS A 371 -7.00 9.42 -25.12
C HIS A 371 -7.89 10.44 -24.40
N SER A 372 -7.49 11.72 -24.48
CA SER A 372 -8.46 12.79 -24.70
C SER A 372 -7.78 13.92 -25.47
N ALA A 373 -8.14 14.09 -26.74
CA ALA A 373 -7.64 15.13 -27.61
C ALA A 373 -8.17 16.50 -27.15
N THR A 374 -7.29 17.27 -26.53
CA THR A 374 -7.40 18.73 -26.40
C THR A 374 -6.05 19.31 -26.83
N PRO A 375 -6.01 20.44 -27.55
CA PRO A 375 -4.75 21.00 -28.03
C PRO A 375 -3.92 21.46 -26.82
N VAL A 376 -2.77 20.80 -26.65
CA VAL A 376 -1.81 20.97 -25.55
C VAL A 376 -0.78 22.01 -25.96
N VAL A 377 -0.56 23.01 -25.09
CA VAL A 377 0.65 23.82 -25.10
C VAL A 377 1.83 22.87 -24.90
N GLU A 378 2.73 22.83 -25.88
CA GLU A 378 3.89 21.95 -25.99
C GLU A 378 4.80 22.09 -24.75
N CYS A 379 4.49 21.36 -23.69
CA CYS A 379 5.41 21.14 -22.59
C CYS A 379 6.39 20.07 -23.08
N VAL A 380 7.65 20.46 -23.26
CA VAL A 380 8.75 19.54 -23.59
C VAL A 380 8.76 18.43 -22.53
N GLU A 381 8.18 17.28 -22.87
CA GLU A 381 8.24 16.07 -22.05
C GLU A 381 9.69 15.61 -22.05
N MET A 382 10.40 15.92 -20.97
CA MET A 382 11.71 15.34 -20.71
C MET A 382 11.54 13.81 -20.74
N PRO A 383 12.29 13.07 -21.59
CA PRO A 383 12.19 11.62 -21.65
C PRO A 383 12.35 11.07 -20.25
N ALA A 384 11.35 10.31 -19.79
CA ALA A 384 11.42 9.63 -18.51
C ALA A 384 12.67 8.74 -18.56
N SER A 385 13.74 9.17 -17.87
CA SER A 385 14.96 8.39 -17.75
C SER A 385 14.56 7.01 -17.27
N ALA A 386 14.84 5.98 -18.07
CA ALA A 386 14.59 4.60 -17.69
C ALA A 386 15.12 4.40 -16.28
N SER A 387 14.24 4.02 -15.35
CA SER A 387 14.60 3.77 -13.96
C SER A 387 15.66 2.68 -13.96
N THR A 388 16.92 3.04 -13.75
CA THR A 388 18.00 2.07 -13.63
C THR A 388 17.74 1.24 -12.37
N ARG A 389 17.69 -0.08 -12.54
CA ARG A 389 17.69 -1.04 -11.43
C ARG A 389 18.87 -0.70 -10.51
N PRO A 390 18.68 -0.67 -9.17
CA PRO A 390 19.79 -0.51 -8.25
C PRO A 390 20.76 -1.69 -8.36
N HIS A 391 22.04 -1.38 -8.28
CA HIS A 391 23.14 -2.31 -8.08
C HIS A 391 23.11 -2.86 -6.64
N LEU A 392 22.59 -2.09 -5.69
CA LEU A 392 22.64 -2.43 -4.26
C LEU A 392 21.27 -2.43 -3.55
N THR A 393 21.04 -3.43 -2.70
CA THR A 393 19.93 -3.46 -1.74
C THR A 393 20.39 -3.84 -0.34
N PHE A 394 19.49 -3.69 0.64
CA PHE A 394 19.73 -3.96 2.05
C PHE A 394 18.80 -5.06 2.54
N ARG A 395 19.35 -6.07 3.24
CA ARG A 395 18.57 -7.10 3.93
C ARG A 395 18.70 -6.89 5.43
N VAL A 396 17.58 -6.97 6.14
CA VAL A 396 17.55 -6.94 7.61
C VAL A 396 17.03 -8.26 8.12
N TRP A 397 17.66 -8.80 9.16
CA TRP A 397 17.20 -10.02 9.81
C TRP A 397 17.57 -10.05 11.29
N ASP A 398 16.91 -10.96 12.00
CA ASP A 398 17.23 -11.37 13.36
C ASP A 398 17.00 -12.88 13.50
N ALA A 399 17.09 -13.42 14.71
CA ALA A 399 16.86 -14.85 14.96
C ALA A 399 15.41 -15.30 14.70
N ALA A 400 14.43 -14.38 14.81
CA ALA A 400 13.01 -14.64 14.62
C ALA A 400 12.60 -14.61 13.13
N ASN A 401 13.44 -14.05 12.26
CA ASN A 401 13.18 -14.04 10.82
C ASN A 401 13.06 -15.46 10.25
N ARG A 402 12.15 -15.56 9.27
CA ARG A 402 11.88 -16.80 8.53
C ARG A 402 13.00 -17.12 7.52
N THR A 403 13.77 -16.13 7.09
CA THR A 403 15.00 -16.38 6.34
C THR A 403 16.12 -16.76 7.29
N LYS A 404 16.90 -17.78 6.97
CA LYS A 404 18.08 -18.18 7.75
C LYS A 404 19.35 -17.68 7.09
N TYR A 405 20.29 -17.19 7.88
CA TYR A 405 21.64 -16.85 7.43
C TYR A 405 22.56 -18.01 7.79
N VAL A 406 23.02 -18.75 6.77
CA VAL A 406 23.78 -20.00 6.91
C VAL A 406 24.97 -19.94 5.96
N ASP A 407 26.18 -20.16 6.47
CA ASP A 407 27.42 -20.16 5.71
C ASP A 407 27.58 -18.92 4.82
N GLY A 408 27.25 -17.76 5.38
CA GLY A 408 27.37 -16.49 4.69
C GLY A 408 26.29 -16.20 3.63
N SER A 409 25.31 -17.09 3.46
CA SER A 409 24.21 -16.99 2.49
C SER A 409 22.86 -16.84 3.20
N PHE A 410 21.89 -16.19 2.56
CA PHE A 410 20.51 -16.18 3.04
C PHE A 410 19.70 -17.25 2.35
N VAL A 411 19.01 -18.11 3.10
CA VAL A 411 18.14 -19.17 2.58
C VAL A 411 16.71 -18.94 3.07
N ALA A 412 15.75 -18.94 2.16
CA ALA A 412 14.33 -18.80 2.51
C ALA A 412 13.85 -20.01 3.32
N GLN A 413 12.92 -19.80 4.27
CA GLN A 413 12.51 -20.84 5.24
C GLN A 413 12.18 -22.19 4.61
N THR A 414 11.52 -22.15 3.44
CA THR A 414 11.07 -23.33 2.71
C THR A 414 12.22 -24.23 2.26
N PHE A 415 13.42 -23.66 2.10
CA PHE A 415 14.58 -24.34 1.53
C PHE A 415 15.69 -24.64 2.54
N VAL A 416 15.51 -24.31 3.83
CA VAL A 416 16.56 -24.51 4.85
C VAL A 416 16.99 -25.98 4.95
N ASP A 417 16.02 -26.90 4.93
CA ASP A 417 16.26 -28.34 4.98
C ASP A 417 16.25 -29.00 3.59
N TRP A 418 16.18 -28.19 2.52
CA TRP A 418 16.11 -28.70 1.15
C TRP A 418 17.51 -29.09 0.66
N PRO A 419 17.69 -30.29 0.07
CA PRO A 419 19.00 -30.70 -0.43
C PRO A 419 19.42 -29.82 -1.62
N ARG A 420 20.63 -29.27 -1.57
CA ARG A 420 21.18 -28.48 -2.68
C ARG A 420 21.44 -29.37 -3.92
N PRO A 421 21.27 -28.85 -5.15
CA PRO A 421 20.85 -27.49 -5.48
C PRO A 421 19.35 -27.24 -5.23
N PHE A 422 19.00 -25.99 -4.92
CA PHE A 422 17.59 -25.57 -4.78
C PHE A 422 16.87 -25.62 -6.13
N PRO A 423 15.52 -25.77 -6.14
CA PRO A 423 14.76 -25.76 -7.39
C PRO A 423 14.89 -24.41 -8.11
N GLU A 424 14.86 -24.47 -9.44
CA GLU A 424 14.93 -23.28 -10.28
C GLU A 424 13.76 -22.31 -10.00
N PRO A 425 13.97 -20.99 -10.16
CA PRO A 425 12.91 -20.01 -10.01
C PRO A 425 11.75 -20.26 -10.96
N ILE A 426 10.53 -20.21 -10.43
CA ILE A 426 9.31 -20.42 -11.21
C ILE A 426 8.93 -19.10 -11.88
N ALA A 427 8.77 -19.11 -13.21
CA ALA A 427 8.30 -17.95 -13.95
C ALA A 427 6.90 -17.50 -13.47
N LEU A 428 6.66 -16.20 -13.44
CA LEU A 428 5.36 -15.67 -13.00
C LEU A 428 4.24 -15.97 -13.99
N ASP A 429 4.55 -16.10 -15.27
CA ASP A 429 3.63 -16.49 -16.34
C ASP A 429 3.58 -18.00 -16.59
N ASP A 430 4.22 -18.80 -15.73
CA ASP A 430 4.20 -20.26 -15.81
C ASP A 430 2.76 -20.83 -15.85
N PRO A 431 2.47 -21.83 -16.71
CA PRO A 431 1.13 -22.41 -16.83
C PRO A 431 0.54 -22.92 -15.52
N SER A 432 1.35 -23.42 -14.58
CA SER A 432 0.88 -23.93 -13.29
C SER A 432 0.31 -22.84 -12.37
N GLN A 433 0.57 -21.56 -12.66
CA GLN A 433 0.28 -20.41 -11.80
C GLN A 433 1.01 -20.43 -10.44
N ALA A 434 1.89 -21.39 -10.18
CA ALA A 434 2.57 -21.54 -8.89
C ALA A 434 3.39 -20.30 -8.52
N GLY A 435 4.15 -19.74 -9.47
CA GLY A 435 4.92 -18.51 -9.27
C GLY A 435 4.03 -17.32 -8.87
N LYS A 436 2.84 -17.18 -9.47
CA LYS A 436 1.87 -16.13 -9.09
C LYS A 436 1.36 -16.31 -7.68
N ILE A 437 0.94 -17.54 -7.34
CA ILE A 437 0.38 -17.86 -6.02
C ILE A 437 1.42 -17.60 -4.94
N LEU A 438 2.64 -18.12 -5.13
CA LEU A 438 3.75 -17.92 -4.19
C LEU A 438 4.10 -16.44 -4.02
N THR A 439 4.09 -15.67 -5.10
CA THR A 439 4.32 -14.23 -5.06
C THR A 439 3.20 -13.49 -4.31
N VAL A 440 1.93 -13.82 -4.55
CA VAL A 440 0.80 -13.20 -3.84
C VAL A 440 0.85 -13.53 -2.34
N LEU A 441 1.18 -14.77 -1.99
CA LEU A 441 1.35 -15.19 -0.59
C LEU A 441 2.50 -14.43 0.08
N HIS A 442 3.65 -14.32 -0.58
CA HIS A 442 4.80 -13.55 -0.08
C HIS A 442 4.45 -12.08 0.13
N LEU A 443 3.88 -11.41 -0.87
CA LEU A 443 3.55 -9.99 -0.83
C LEU A 443 2.42 -9.67 0.16
N SER A 444 1.46 -10.59 0.34
CA SER A 444 0.43 -10.49 1.38
C SER A 444 0.95 -10.83 2.76
N LYS A 445 2.18 -11.35 2.89
CA LYS A 445 2.72 -11.90 4.14
C LYS A 445 1.84 -12.99 4.74
N GLN A 446 1.05 -13.68 3.91
CA GLN A 446 0.19 -14.78 4.34
C GLN A 446 0.88 -16.13 4.13
N GLY A 447 0.69 -17.04 5.10
CA GLY A 447 1.22 -18.40 5.05
C GLY A 447 2.62 -18.54 5.66
N ASP A 448 3.06 -19.79 5.83
CA ASP A 448 4.25 -20.16 6.61
C ASP A 448 5.47 -20.54 5.76
N THR A 449 5.38 -20.48 4.43
CA THR A 449 6.43 -20.93 3.52
C THR A 449 6.94 -19.81 2.60
N PRO A 450 7.73 -18.84 3.12
CA PRO A 450 8.39 -17.87 2.26
C PRO A 450 9.41 -18.60 1.38
N VAL A 451 9.12 -18.68 0.08
CA VAL A 451 10.06 -19.11 -0.96
C VAL A 451 10.96 -17.96 -1.44
N TYR A 452 10.63 -16.73 -1.05
CA TYR A 452 11.36 -15.52 -1.40
C TYR A 452 12.01 -14.86 -0.17
N ILE A 453 13.09 -14.14 -0.42
CA ILE A 453 13.84 -13.33 0.55
C ILE A 453 13.69 -11.86 0.16
N SER A 454 13.01 -11.06 0.98
CA SER A 454 12.82 -9.62 0.73
C SER A 454 14.06 -8.80 1.07
N THR A 455 14.47 -7.92 0.16
CA THR A 455 15.47 -6.88 0.36
C THR A 455 14.87 -5.49 0.06
N ALA A 456 15.40 -4.46 0.70
CA ALA A 456 14.96 -3.08 0.56
C ALA A 456 15.99 -2.25 -0.21
N SER A 457 15.57 -1.45 -1.19
CA SER A 457 16.46 -0.51 -1.89
C SER A 457 16.65 0.81 -1.14
N SER A 458 16.00 0.99 0.02
CA SER A 458 16.12 2.18 0.87
C SER A 458 16.78 1.80 2.20
N LEU A 459 17.93 2.42 2.48
CA LEU A 459 18.63 2.23 3.76
C LEU A 459 17.80 2.75 4.93
N LEU A 460 17.08 3.86 4.75
CA LEU A 460 16.16 4.40 5.75
C LEU A 460 15.07 3.37 6.11
N GLN A 461 14.48 2.73 5.09
CA GLN A 461 13.47 1.69 5.27
C GLN A 461 14.06 0.45 5.98
N ALA A 462 15.26 0.03 5.60
CA ALA A 462 15.96 -1.07 6.24
C ALA A 462 16.18 -0.79 7.74
N ILE A 463 16.78 0.35 8.09
CA ILE A 463 17.00 0.70 9.51
C ILE A 463 15.67 0.85 10.26
N SER A 464 14.65 1.45 9.65
CA SER A 464 13.31 1.54 10.23
C SER A 464 12.70 0.17 10.55
N TYR A 465 12.93 -0.85 9.72
CA TYR A 465 12.51 -2.22 10.02
C TYR A 465 13.34 -2.87 11.11
N ALA A 466 14.64 -2.65 11.09
CA ALA A 466 15.56 -3.19 12.09
C ALA A 466 15.19 -2.75 13.51
N MET A 467 14.73 -1.52 13.70
CA MET A 467 14.31 -0.98 15.01
C MET A 467 13.15 -1.74 15.68
N ASN A 468 12.45 -2.60 14.95
CA ASN A 468 11.35 -3.43 15.45
C ASN A 468 11.77 -4.90 15.70
N MET A 469 13.04 -5.22 15.52
CA MET A 469 13.59 -6.58 15.61
C MET A 469 14.46 -6.75 16.85
N GLN A 470 14.71 -8.00 17.26
CA GLN A 470 15.58 -8.29 18.40
C GLN A 470 17.01 -8.54 17.94
N ARG A 471 17.96 -7.68 18.34
CA ARG A 471 19.38 -7.74 17.88
C ARG A 471 19.49 -7.83 16.35
N PRO A 472 18.94 -6.83 15.64
CA PRO A 472 18.91 -6.84 14.19
C PRO A 472 20.30 -6.75 13.58
N GLN A 473 20.47 -7.47 12.48
CA GLN A 473 21.62 -7.37 11.60
C GLN A 473 21.18 -6.81 10.24
N ILE A 474 22.11 -6.13 9.57
CA ILE A 474 21.91 -5.51 8.26
C ILE A 474 22.99 -6.02 7.30
N ALA A 475 22.60 -6.37 6.09
CA ALA A 475 23.47 -6.87 5.04
C ALA A 475 23.29 -6.04 3.79
N MET A 476 24.40 -5.83 3.09
CA MET A 476 24.42 -5.23 1.77
C MET A 476 24.45 -6.34 0.73
N ILE A 477 23.49 -6.28 -0.20
CA ILE A 477 23.29 -7.28 -1.23
C ILE A 477 23.59 -6.65 -2.59
N ASP A 478 24.56 -7.22 -3.30
CA ASP A 478 24.86 -6.94 -4.71
C ASP A 478 23.79 -7.62 -5.57
N LEU A 479 23.03 -6.83 -6.32
CA LEU A 479 21.97 -7.33 -7.21
C LEU A 479 22.48 -7.73 -8.60
N ASP A 480 23.72 -7.40 -8.96
CA ASP A 480 24.34 -7.65 -10.25
C ASP A 480 25.29 -8.85 -10.24
N THR A 481 25.54 -9.43 -9.07
CA THR A 481 26.30 -10.68 -8.95
C THR A 481 25.76 -11.73 -9.92
N PRO A 482 26.62 -12.45 -10.67
CA PRO A 482 26.18 -13.46 -11.65
C PRO A 482 25.25 -14.52 -11.05
N SER A 483 25.46 -14.87 -9.77
CA SER A 483 24.64 -15.85 -9.05
C SER A 483 23.18 -15.43 -8.86
N LEU A 484 22.88 -14.13 -8.99
CA LEU A 484 21.52 -13.56 -8.96
C LEU A 484 20.94 -13.24 -10.34
N GLN A 485 21.72 -13.34 -11.43
CA GLN A 485 21.24 -13.03 -12.79
C GLN A 485 20.46 -14.19 -13.45
N GLN A 486 20.23 -15.29 -12.73
CA GLN A 486 19.34 -16.34 -13.21
C GLN A 486 17.94 -15.76 -13.47
N GLN A 487 17.35 -16.16 -14.60
CA GLN A 487 16.03 -15.70 -15.02
C GLN A 487 14.99 -15.97 -13.90
N HIS A 488 14.14 -14.98 -13.62
CA HIS A 488 13.11 -15.03 -12.58
C HIS A 488 13.64 -15.21 -11.14
N LYS A 489 14.95 -15.07 -10.89
CA LYS A 489 15.50 -15.18 -9.53
C LYS A 489 15.26 -13.93 -8.70
N VAL A 490 15.35 -12.75 -9.29
CA VAL A 490 15.11 -11.46 -8.62
C VAL A 490 13.90 -10.79 -9.24
N HIS A 491 12.99 -10.30 -8.40
CA HIS A 491 11.81 -9.54 -8.83
C HIS A 491 11.76 -8.19 -8.13
N HIS A 492 11.41 -7.15 -8.89
CA HIS A 492 11.06 -5.84 -8.32
C HIS A 492 9.57 -5.79 -8.02
N ALA A 493 9.18 -5.56 -6.77
CA ALA A 493 7.78 -5.57 -6.39
C ALA A 493 6.95 -4.52 -7.15
N ALA A 494 7.53 -3.37 -7.48
CA ALA A 494 6.85 -2.31 -8.25
C ALA A 494 6.45 -2.70 -9.67
N GLU A 495 7.18 -3.62 -10.29
CA GLU A 495 6.87 -4.14 -11.62
C GLU A 495 5.78 -5.22 -11.54
N ILE A 496 5.83 -6.05 -10.50
CA ILE A 496 4.93 -7.18 -10.34
C ILE A 496 3.55 -6.77 -9.81
N PHE A 497 3.47 -5.78 -8.92
CA PHE A 497 2.20 -5.35 -8.31
C PHE A 497 1.14 -4.88 -9.31
N PRO A 498 1.44 -3.97 -10.25
CA PRO A 498 0.48 -3.53 -11.27
C PRO A 498 -0.04 -4.70 -12.09
N TRP A 499 0.84 -5.64 -12.44
CA TRP A 499 0.47 -6.84 -13.17
C TRP A 499 -0.47 -7.75 -12.36
N LEU A 500 -0.14 -8.06 -11.10
CA LEU A 500 -1.03 -8.83 -10.20
C LEU A 500 -2.38 -8.12 -9.97
N LYS A 501 -2.39 -6.80 -9.88
CA LYS A 501 -3.62 -5.99 -9.74
C LYS A 501 -4.49 -6.07 -11.00
N SER A 502 -3.87 -6.04 -12.18
CA SER A 502 -4.59 -6.18 -13.46
C SER A 502 -5.31 -7.54 -13.56
N GLN A 503 -4.75 -8.58 -12.95
CA GLN A 503 -5.34 -9.91 -12.86
C GLN A 503 -6.31 -10.09 -11.68
N GLY A 504 -6.50 -9.06 -10.86
CA GLY A 504 -7.40 -9.13 -9.69
C GLY A 504 -6.82 -9.82 -8.45
N LEU A 505 -5.55 -10.25 -8.47
CA LEU A 505 -4.92 -11.05 -7.42
C LEU A 505 -4.38 -10.20 -6.25
N ALA A 506 -4.09 -8.92 -6.48
CA ALA A 506 -3.52 -8.00 -5.48
C ALA A 506 -4.37 -6.74 -5.25
N ARG A 507 -5.70 -6.82 -5.43
CA ARG A 507 -6.62 -5.68 -5.24
C ARG A 507 -6.68 -5.19 -3.79
N TRP A 508 -6.38 -6.07 -2.84
CA TRP A 508 -6.28 -5.76 -1.41
C TRP A 508 -5.12 -4.79 -1.10
N ALA A 509 -4.07 -4.78 -1.92
CA ALA A 509 -2.83 -4.08 -1.62
C ALA A 509 -2.88 -2.60 -2.03
N ARG A 510 -2.79 -1.70 -1.05
CA ARG A 510 -2.42 -0.28 -1.31
C ARG A 510 -0.93 -0.11 -1.56
N TYR A 511 -0.14 -1.08 -1.12
CA TYR A 511 1.29 -1.16 -1.32
C TYR A 511 1.64 -1.14 -2.81
N LYS A 512 2.73 -0.44 -3.15
CA LYS A 512 3.21 -0.29 -4.53
C LYS A 512 4.49 -1.08 -4.78
N GLY A 513 5.31 -1.33 -3.77
CA GLY A 513 6.52 -2.13 -3.93
C GLY A 513 7.71 -1.36 -4.50
N ASN A 514 7.73 -0.02 -4.44
CA ASN A 514 8.81 0.77 -5.05
C ASN A 514 10.18 0.43 -4.47
N GLY A 515 10.23 0.22 -3.14
CA GLY A 515 11.46 -0.01 -2.40
C GLY A 515 11.81 -1.49 -2.15
N GLU A 516 11.06 -2.45 -2.67
CA GLU A 516 11.25 -3.88 -2.33
C GLU A 516 11.63 -4.72 -3.54
N TYR A 517 12.69 -5.50 -3.35
CA TYR A 517 13.08 -6.59 -4.22
C TYR A 517 12.91 -7.90 -3.46
N PHE A 518 12.63 -8.98 -4.16
CA PHE A 518 12.55 -10.29 -3.53
C PHE A 518 13.25 -11.34 -4.38
N VAL A 519 14.03 -12.19 -3.70
CA VAL A 519 14.95 -13.15 -4.32
C VAL A 519 14.47 -14.57 -4.06
N TRP A 520 14.37 -15.37 -5.11
CA TRP A 520 13.96 -16.78 -5.04
C TRP A 520 15.01 -17.64 -4.34
N ALA A 521 14.54 -18.43 -3.37
CA ALA A 521 15.25 -19.47 -2.62
C ALA A 521 16.46 -19.01 -1.80
N GLU A 522 17.47 -18.41 -2.42
CA GLU A 522 18.74 -18.09 -1.80
C GLU A 522 19.35 -16.79 -2.35
N ILE A 523 19.92 -16.00 -1.44
CA ILE A 523 20.93 -14.97 -1.75
C ILE A 523 22.29 -15.59 -1.38
N PRO A 524 23.11 -16.00 -2.38
CA PRO A 524 24.35 -16.70 -2.11
C PRO A 524 25.41 -15.77 -1.51
N ASN A 525 26.42 -16.35 -0.86
CA ASN A 525 27.46 -15.59 -0.15
C ASN A 525 28.21 -14.59 -1.05
N ASP A 526 28.42 -14.91 -2.33
CA ASP A 526 29.09 -14.01 -3.27
C ASP A 526 28.31 -12.71 -3.53
N ALA A 527 27.00 -12.72 -3.33
CA ALA A 527 26.13 -11.55 -3.43
C ALA A 527 26.02 -10.77 -2.10
N VAL A 528 26.52 -11.30 -0.98
CA VAL A 528 26.51 -10.62 0.33
C VAL A 528 27.81 -9.84 0.49
N LEU A 529 27.76 -8.53 0.27
CA LEU A 529 28.93 -7.66 0.28
C LEU A 529 29.51 -7.49 1.70
N ASN A 530 28.63 -7.25 2.67
CA ASN A 530 28.99 -7.05 4.07
C ASN A 530 27.78 -7.28 4.99
N THR A 531 28.04 -7.60 6.26
CA THR A 531 27.04 -7.76 7.32
C THR A 531 27.44 -7.00 8.58
N LEU A 532 26.48 -6.34 9.21
CA LEU A 532 26.70 -5.49 10.38
C LEU A 532 25.64 -5.77 11.45
N ASP A 533 26.06 -5.70 12.71
CA ASP A 533 25.13 -5.59 13.84
C ASP A 533 24.69 -4.12 14.00
N LEU A 534 23.38 -3.88 14.10
CA LEU A 534 22.87 -2.51 14.16
C LEU A 534 23.25 -1.81 15.48
N GLU A 535 23.28 -2.52 16.60
CA GLU A 535 23.67 -1.93 17.89
C GLU A 535 25.13 -1.49 17.84
N GLY A 536 26.00 -2.32 17.27
CA GLY A 536 27.38 -1.97 16.96
C GLY A 536 27.48 -0.75 16.04
N LEU A 537 26.70 -0.72 14.95
CA LEU A 537 26.70 0.41 14.00
C LEU A 537 26.30 1.73 14.68
N ILE A 538 25.22 1.73 15.47
CA ILE A 538 24.76 2.91 16.21
C ILE A 538 25.82 3.36 17.19
N ARG A 539 26.38 2.43 17.98
CA ARG A 539 27.41 2.73 18.97
C ARG A 539 28.62 3.39 18.32
N GLU A 540 29.18 2.83 17.24
CA GLU A 540 30.37 3.41 16.61
C GLU A 540 30.09 4.78 15.98
N LEU A 541 28.93 4.98 15.36
CA LEU A 541 28.58 6.22 14.67
C LEU A 541 28.09 7.33 15.61
N ASP A 542 27.49 6.99 16.75
CA ASP A 542 27.03 7.97 17.75
C ASP A 542 28.19 8.69 18.45
N HIS A 543 29.37 8.07 18.54
CA HIS A 543 30.56 8.70 19.12
C HIS A 543 31.22 9.71 18.17
N ASP A 544 30.88 9.69 16.88
CA ASP A 544 31.41 10.60 15.88
C ASP A 544 30.43 11.76 15.65
N VAL A 545 30.84 12.98 16.00
CA VAL A 545 29.96 14.17 15.95
C VAL A 545 29.33 14.36 14.57
N ASP A 546 30.12 14.23 13.49
CA ASP A 546 29.62 14.42 12.13
C ASP A 546 28.58 13.34 11.75
N CYS A 547 28.79 12.10 12.18
CA CYS A 547 27.88 10.98 11.88
C CYS A 547 26.62 11.02 12.74
N ASN A 548 26.74 11.35 14.03
CA ASN A 548 25.62 11.51 14.95
C ASN A 548 24.66 12.61 14.45
N ASP A 549 25.21 13.79 14.14
CA ASP A 549 24.44 14.92 13.62
C ASP A 549 23.70 14.57 12.33
N LEU A 550 24.36 13.84 11.42
CA LEU A 550 23.76 13.43 10.15
C LEU A 550 22.68 12.35 10.32
N LEU A 551 23.00 11.25 11.02
CA LEU A 551 22.15 10.07 11.07
C LEU A 551 20.98 10.22 12.03
N SER A 552 21.22 10.90 13.16
CA SER A 552 20.19 11.21 14.15
C SER A 552 19.44 9.95 14.62
N PHE A 553 20.16 8.94 15.10
CA PHE A 553 19.54 7.68 15.51
C PHE A 553 18.49 7.85 16.62
N ASP A 554 18.52 8.96 17.36
CA ASP A 554 17.53 9.36 18.36
C ASP A 554 16.09 9.43 17.82
N VAL A 555 15.91 9.72 16.52
CA VAL A 555 14.57 9.79 15.91
C VAL A 555 14.00 8.41 15.58
N PHE A 556 14.83 7.38 15.53
CA PHE A 556 14.44 6.02 15.14
C PHE A 556 13.86 5.27 16.34
N LYS A 557 12.55 5.44 16.56
CA LYS A 557 11.83 4.72 17.61
C LYS A 557 11.12 3.47 17.04
N PRO A 558 11.00 2.39 17.83
CA PRO A 558 10.11 1.28 17.49
C PRO A 558 8.72 1.77 17.08
N ASP A 559 8.06 1.04 16.19
CA ASP A 559 6.74 1.32 15.60
C ASP A 559 6.61 2.62 14.79
N THR A 560 7.70 3.39 14.64
CA THR A 560 7.66 4.60 13.82
C THR A 560 7.64 4.24 12.35
N ARG A 561 6.61 4.70 11.64
CA ARG A 561 6.50 4.51 10.18
C ARG A 561 7.64 5.22 9.47
N THR A 562 8.21 4.56 8.46
CA THR A 562 9.28 5.12 7.62
C THR A 562 8.90 6.48 7.00
N SER A 563 7.62 6.72 6.67
CA SER A 563 7.15 8.01 6.16
C SER A 563 7.25 9.14 7.18
N ALA A 564 7.02 8.84 8.46
CA ALA A 564 7.13 9.81 9.55
C ALA A 564 8.60 10.13 9.82
N LEU A 565 9.46 9.08 9.88
CA LEU A 565 10.92 9.24 9.97
C LEU A 565 11.47 10.12 8.84
N ALA A 566 11.12 9.81 7.59
CA ALA A 566 11.50 10.62 6.43
C ALA A 566 10.99 12.08 6.52
N GLY A 567 9.85 12.30 7.17
CA GLY A 567 9.31 13.63 7.45
C GLY A 567 10.20 14.40 8.41
N THR A 568 10.52 13.79 9.55
CA THR A 568 11.39 14.37 10.58
C THR A 568 12.80 14.64 10.08
N LEU A 569 13.41 13.70 9.34
CA LEU A 569 14.74 13.89 8.77
C LEU A 569 14.75 15.02 7.74
N ARG A 570 13.71 15.15 6.92
CA ARG A 570 13.57 16.27 5.98
C ARG A 570 13.47 17.62 6.70
N GLU A 571 12.79 17.69 7.83
CA GLU A 571 12.66 18.93 8.61
C GLU A 571 14.00 19.42 9.16
N LYS A 572 14.99 18.52 9.34
CA LYS A 572 16.37 18.91 9.68
C LYS A 572 17.07 19.68 8.57
N ASN A 573 16.60 19.56 7.33
CA ASN A 573 17.10 20.30 6.15
C ASN A 573 18.64 20.26 6.02
N VAL A 574 19.21 19.06 6.13
CA VAL A 574 20.66 18.87 6.06
C VAL A 574 21.15 19.25 4.67
N MET A 575 22.18 20.10 4.61
CA MET A 575 22.84 20.50 3.35
C MET A 575 24.14 19.73 3.16
N LEU A 576 24.45 19.37 1.92
CA LEU A 576 25.72 18.76 1.56
C LEU A 576 26.86 19.77 1.76
N ASN A 577 27.70 19.51 2.75
CA ASN A 577 28.89 20.30 3.10
C ASN A 577 30.06 19.38 3.50
N THR A 578 31.20 19.94 3.93
CA THR A 578 32.40 19.18 4.27
C THR A 578 32.20 18.20 5.44
N SER A 579 31.44 18.58 6.48
CA SER A 579 31.12 17.69 7.61
C SER A 579 30.22 16.55 7.15
N THR A 580 29.17 16.85 6.37
CA THR A 580 28.30 15.83 5.79
C THR A 580 29.06 14.88 4.86
N ALA A 581 29.92 15.38 3.97
CA ALA A 581 30.73 14.53 3.09
C ALA A 581 31.69 13.62 3.87
N ARG A 582 32.26 14.12 4.97
CA ARG A 582 33.09 13.33 5.90
C ARG A 582 32.26 12.23 6.57
N ALA A 583 31.09 12.56 7.10
CA ALA A 583 30.17 11.60 7.69
C ALA A 583 29.76 10.52 6.68
N LEU A 584 29.35 10.89 5.47
CA LEU A 584 29.01 9.96 4.38
C LEU A 584 30.16 8.97 4.12
N GLY A 585 31.42 9.45 4.10
CA GLY A 585 32.59 8.59 3.89
C GLY A 585 32.85 7.61 5.04
N LYS A 586 32.73 8.07 6.29
CA LYS A 586 32.85 7.21 7.49
C LYS A 586 31.74 6.16 7.54
N ILE A 587 30.50 6.55 7.25
CA ILE A 587 29.36 5.65 7.19
C ILE A 587 29.58 4.60 6.10
N ALA A 588 29.96 5.01 4.89
CA ALA A 588 30.27 4.09 3.80
C ALA A 588 31.38 3.08 4.18
N LYS A 589 32.42 3.54 4.90
CA LYS A 589 33.45 2.67 5.45
C LYS A 589 32.91 1.65 6.45
N MET A 590 32.04 2.07 7.37
CA MET A 590 31.38 1.14 8.32
C MET A 590 30.53 0.09 7.60
N PHE A 591 29.92 0.48 6.49
CA PHE A 591 29.22 -0.44 5.60
C PHE A 591 30.13 -1.32 4.74
N GLY A 592 31.46 -1.20 4.87
CA GLY A 592 32.43 -2.06 4.17
C GLY A 592 32.62 -1.68 2.71
N LEU A 593 32.27 -0.45 2.30
CA LEU A 593 32.40 0.01 0.90
C LEU A 593 33.85 0.28 0.45
N ASN A 594 34.84 -0.06 1.29
CA ASN A 594 36.26 -0.03 0.93
C ASN A 594 36.85 -1.44 0.72
N GLN A 595 36.02 -2.49 0.74
CA GLN A 595 36.41 -3.89 0.59
C GLN A 595 36.54 -4.33 -0.88
N GLU A 596 37.19 -5.48 -1.12
CA GLU A 596 37.65 -5.87 -2.46
C GLU A 596 36.49 -6.25 -3.39
N ASN A 597 35.43 -6.82 -2.84
CA ASN A 597 34.21 -7.23 -3.53
C ASN A 597 33.29 -6.05 -3.90
N VAL A 598 33.61 -4.82 -3.50
CA VAL A 598 32.81 -3.63 -3.78
C VAL A 598 33.23 -2.98 -5.11
N THR A 599 32.26 -2.47 -5.87
CA THR A 599 32.47 -1.74 -7.13
C THR A 599 32.21 -0.25 -6.95
N LEU A 600 32.56 0.56 -7.95
CA LEU A 600 32.26 2.00 -7.93
C LEU A 600 30.74 2.25 -8.01
N GLU A 601 30.00 1.39 -8.72
CA GLU A 601 28.53 1.45 -8.84
C GLU A 601 27.84 1.18 -7.50
N HIS A 602 28.34 0.22 -6.70
CA HIS A 602 27.86 0.00 -5.32
C HIS A 602 28.03 1.25 -4.45
N LEU A 603 29.17 1.92 -4.58
CA LEU A 603 29.46 3.16 -3.85
C LEU A 603 28.54 4.31 -4.30
N GLN A 604 28.34 4.47 -5.61
CA GLN A 604 27.40 5.44 -6.20
C GLN A 604 25.99 5.25 -5.64
N ASP A 605 25.47 4.03 -5.72
CA ASP A 605 24.12 3.70 -5.25
C ASP A 605 23.99 3.93 -3.75
N PHE A 606 24.97 3.52 -2.95
CA PHE A 606 24.95 3.75 -1.51
C PHE A 606 24.86 5.24 -1.16
N VAL A 607 25.69 6.08 -1.79
CA VAL A 607 25.65 7.53 -1.62
C VAL A 607 24.28 8.08 -2.03
N ALA A 608 23.74 7.63 -3.16
CA ALA A 608 22.42 8.05 -3.63
C ALA A 608 21.31 7.69 -2.63
N ARG A 609 21.32 6.48 -2.06
CA ARG A 609 20.31 6.03 -1.07
C ARG A 609 20.43 6.75 0.26
N LEU A 610 21.65 7.09 0.68
CA LEU A 610 21.88 7.85 1.90
C LEU A 610 21.40 9.30 1.74
N MET A 611 21.68 9.93 0.60
CA MET A 611 21.17 11.25 0.27
C MET A 611 19.64 11.29 0.21
N ASP A 612 19.01 10.36 -0.51
CA ASP A 612 17.56 10.28 -0.63
C ASP A 612 16.88 9.99 0.72
N GLY A 613 17.39 9.00 1.47
CA GLY A 613 16.85 8.61 2.77
C GLY A 613 16.87 9.73 3.80
N TRP A 614 17.96 10.49 3.89
CA TRP A 614 18.09 11.61 4.84
C TRP A 614 17.70 12.97 4.24
N THR A 615 17.21 13.00 3.00
CA THR A 615 16.87 14.22 2.26
C THR A 615 18.01 15.26 2.31
N ILE A 616 19.25 14.81 2.11
CA ILE A 616 20.43 15.69 2.09
C ILE A 616 20.34 16.54 0.83
N THR A 617 20.31 17.86 0.98
CA THR A 617 20.13 18.77 -0.15
C THR A 617 21.48 19.23 -0.71
N LYS A 618 21.63 19.16 -2.04
CA LYS A 618 22.74 19.79 -2.77
C LYS A 618 22.38 21.27 -2.98
N PRO A 619 23.21 22.24 -2.54
CA PRO A 619 23.02 23.65 -2.87
C PRO A 619 22.91 23.87 -4.38
N GLU A 620 21.99 24.74 -4.81
CA GLU A 620 21.68 24.97 -6.24
C GLU A 620 22.91 25.40 -7.05
N MET A 621 23.81 26.16 -6.42
CA MET A 621 25.06 26.63 -7.01
C MET A 621 26.25 26.10 -6.20
N ILE A 622 26.54 24.80 -6.33
CA ILE A 622 27.86 24.28 -5.97
C ILE A 622 28.77 24.44 -7.19
N ASP A 623 29.86 25.18 -7.04
CA ASP A 623 30.91 25.23 -8.06
C ASP A 623 31.71 23.91 -8.09
N MET A 624 32.35 23.65 -9.23
CA MET A 624 33.08 22.41 -9.48
C MET A 624 34.25 22.18 -8.49
N HIS A 625 34.90 23.24 -8.01
CA HIS A 625 35.99 23.13 -7.05
C HIS A 625 35.47 22.73 -5.67
N THR A 626 34.34 23.32 -5.24
CA THR A 626 33.66 22.92 -4.01
C THR A 626 33.21 21.46 -4.09
N MET A 627 32.57 21.02 -5.18
CA MET A 627 32.18 19.61 -5.34
C MET A 627 33.40 18.67 -5.30
N SER A 628 34.49 19.04 -5.97
CA SER A 628 35.74 18.26 -5.95
C SER A 628 36.34 18.18 -4.54
N SER A 629 36.29 19.27 -3.76
CA SER A 629 36.73 19.30 -2.36
C SER A 629 35.88 18.41 -1.46
N LEU A 630 34.55 18.42 -1.64
CA LEU A 630 33.63 17.52 -0.95
C LEU A 630 33.91 16.06 -1.29
N ALA A 631 34.10 15.75 -2.58
CA ALA A 631 34.43 14.42 -3.04
C ALA A 631 35.78 13.92 -2.48
N THR A 632 36.78 14.80 -2.43
CA THR A 632 38.09 14.49 -1.82
C THR A 632 37.93 14.19 -0.33
N THR A 633 37.10 14.98 0.37
CA THR A 633 36.81 14.79 1.80
C THR A 633 36.13 13.44 2.05
N PHE A 634 35.11 13.11 1.25
CA PHE A 634 34.44 11.81 1.28
C PHE A 634 35.44 10.66 1.06
N ALA A 635 36.20 10.71 -0.04
CA ALA A 635 37.11 9.64 -0.42
C ALA A 635 38.24 9.42 0.61
N THR A 636 38.75 10.51 1.20
CA THR A 636 39.74 10.44 2.29
C THR A 636 39.14 9.82 3.56
N SER A 637 37.87 10.11 3.87
CA SER A 637 37.18 9.59 5.05
C SER A 637 36.79 8.11 4.89
N LEU A 638 36.44 7.70 3.67
CA LEU A 638 36.24 6.29 3.30
C LEU A 638 37.53 5.49 3.49
N GLY A 639 38.68 6.13 3.20
CA GLY A 639 40.00 5.53 3.29
C GLY A 639 40.40 4.77 2.01
N PRO A 640 41.58 4.13 2.02
CA PRO A 640 42.06 3.38 0.86
C PRO A 640 41.14 2.21 0.55
N HIS A 641 40.83 2.03 -0.74
CA HIS A 641 40.02 0.92 -1.22
C HIS A 641 40.90 -0.29 -1.51
N THR A 642 40.57 -1.44 -0.94
CA THR A 642 41.38 -2.68 -1.04
C THR A 642 41.50 -3.20 -2.47
N ARG A 643 40.46 -3.05 -3.30
CA ARG A 643 40.49 -3.32 -4.75
C ARG A 643 41.46 -2.45 -5.57
N GLY A 644 42.09 -1.45 -4.96
CA GLY A 644 43.08 -0.59 -5.63
C GLY A 644 42.48 0.54 -6.47
N TYR A 645 41.20 0.91 -6.25
CA TYR A 645 40.64 2.09 -6.89
C TYR A 645 41.41 3.34 -6.48
N THR A 646 41.67 4.20 -7.46
CA THR A 646 42.33 5.49 -7.23
C THR A 646 41.40 6.44 -6.47
N LEU A 647 41.99 7.39 -5.74
CA LEU A 647 41.24 8.44 -5.05
C LEU A 647 40.26 9.17 -6.00
N GLN A 648 40.70 9.45 -7.24
CA GLN A 648 39.89 10.13 -8.25
C GLN A 648 38.67 9.31 -8.71
N GLN A 649 38.80 7.98 -8.80
CA GLN A 649 37.67 7.10 -9.14
C GLN A 649 36.62 7.10 -8.03
N VAL A 650 37.05 7.02 -6.77
CA VAL A 650 36.16 7.10 -5.59
C VAL A 650 35.47 8.47 -5.53
N MET A 651 36.19 9.55 -5.84
CA MET A 651 35.62 10.89 -5.96
C MET A 651 34.55 10.95 -7.06
N GLY A 652 34.81 10.36 -8.23
CA GLY A 652 33.84 10.28 -9.34
C GLY A 652 32.57 9.55 -8.93
N ALA A 653 32.69 8.38 -8.30
CA ALA A 653 31.58 7.61 -7.78
C ALA A 653 30.74 8.39 -6.75
N PHE A 654 31.38 9.14 -5.85
CA PHE A 654 30.67 10.02 -4.93
C PHE A 654 29.86 11.10 -5.64
N ILE A 655 30.45 11.78 -6.63
CA ILE A 655 29.77 12.86 -7.38
C ILE A 655 28.55 12.32 -8.13
N GLU A 656 28.70 11.17 -8.79
CA GLU A 656 27.60 10.51 -9.51
C GLU A 656 26.48 10.08 -8.55
N GLY A 657 26.83 9.50 -7.40
CA GLY A 657 25.87 9.15 -6.35
C GLY A 657 25.12 10.37 -5.78
N VAL A 658 25.82 11.51 -5.61
CA VAL A 658 25.20 12.77 -5.18
C VAL A 658 24.20 13.28 -6.21
N ASP A 659 24.55 13.24 -7.49
CA ASP A 659 23.68 13.66 -8.57
C ASP A 659 22.46 12.73 -8.70
N GLN A 660 22.63 11.42 -8.59
CA GLN A 660 21.55 10.44 -8.57
C GLN A 660 20.63 10.66 -7.36
N GLY A 661 21.17 10.80 -6.15
CA GLY A 661 20.40 11.08 -4.94
C GLY A 661 19.59 12.38 -5.05
N THR A 662 20.19 13.44 -5.62
CA THR A 662 19.50 14.71 -5.87
C THR A 662 18.32 14.53 -6.82
N ARG A 663 18.47 13.72 -7.88
CA ARG A 663 17.37 13.38 -8.80
C ARG A 663 16.27 12.59 -8.10
N CYS A 664 16.61 11.63 -7.23
CA CYS A 664 15.64 10.88 -6.43
C CYS A 664 14.81 11.81 -5.52
N ILE A 665 15.48 12.71 -4.78
CA ILE A 665 14.79 13.70 -3.93
C ILE A 665 13.87 14.60 -4.77
N ALA A 666 14.32 15.05 -5.94
CA ALA A 666 13.53 15.88 -6.85
C ALA A 666 12.31 15.12 -7.40
N HIS A 667 12.49 13.85 -7.78
CA HIS A 667 11.42 12.97 -8.24
C HIS A 667 10.33 12.82 -7.17
N TRP A 668 10.73 12.54 -5.92
CA TRP A 668 9.78 12.30 -4.83
C TRP A 668 9.14 13.57 -4.26
N SER A 669 9.84 14.71 -4.31
CA SER A 669 9.29 16.00 -3.86
C SER A 669 8.21 16.56 -4.80
N ARG A 670 8.32 16.30 -6.12
CA ARG A 670 7.31 16.69 -7.12
C ARG A 670 5.98 15.96 -6.91
N SER A 671 6.02 14.67 -6.60
CA SER A 671 4.84 13.84 -6.38
C SER A 671 4.01 14.29 -5.17
N ARG A 672 4.64 14.88 -4.14
CA ARG A 672 3.97 15.32 -2.91
C ARG A 672 3.40 16.75 -2.98
N SER A 673 4.05 17.65 -3.69
CA SER A 673 3.72 19.09 -3.66
C SER A 673 2.71 19.52 -4.74
N GLY A 674 2.65 18.80 -5.87
CA GLY A 674 1.90 19.22 -7.06
C GLY A 674 0.37 19.28 -6.91
N SER A 675 -0.25 18.49 -6.02
CA SER A 675 -1.73 18.47 -5.95
C SER A 675 -2.34 19.39 -4.88
N ARG A 676 -1.61 19.78 -3.82
CA ARG A 676 -2.22 20.52 -2.68
C ARG A 676 -1.66 21.92 -2.44
N ARG A 677 -0.36 22.18 -2.64
CA ARG A 677 0.24 23.48 -2.26
C ARG A 677 0.21 24.53 -3.38
N SER A 678 0.34 24.15 -4.65
CA SER A 678 0.27 25.11 -5.77
C SER A 678 -1.06 25.88 -5.81
N ARG A 679 -2.19 25.25 -5.43
CA ARG A 679 -3.51 25.89 -5.49
C ARG A 679 -3.84 26.86 -4.36
N PHE A 680 -3.05 26.86 -3.28
CA PHE A 680 -3.24 27.81 -2.17
C PHE A 680 -2.36 29.05 -2.27
N ARG A 681 -1.43 29.10 -3.23
CA ARG A 681 -0.66 30.31 -3.53
C ARG A 681 -1.18 31.07 -4.76
N SER A 682 -2.09 30.47 -5.53
CA SER A 682 -2.75 31.07 -6.70
C SER A 682 -4.22 31.44 -6.44
N ALA A 683 -4.65 31.41 -5.18
CA ALA A 683 -5.94 31.88 -4.67
C ALA A 683 -5.66 32.76 -3.47
#